data_AF-A0A0H2S9Q5-F1
#
_entry.id   AF-A0A0H2S9Q5-F1
#
_cell.length_a   1.000
_cell.length_b   1.000
_cell.length_c   1.000
_cell.angle_alpha   90.00
_cell.angle_beta   90.00
_cell.angle_gamma   90.00
#
_symmetry.space_group_name_H-M   'P 1'
#
loop_
_entity.id
_entity.type
_entity.pdbx_description
1 polymer ?
#
loop_
_entity_poly.entity_id
_entity_poly.type
_entity_poly.pdbx_seq_one_letter_code
_entity_poly.pdbx_strand_id
1 'polypeptide(L)'
;MDDDDEWDAELTDLTENVNLLDLGGKLEPFLIAHDREAVIRMNKANIAWGVQYEIARGVSQKSWTWADVTDERLEMLQGSNLEKAPLVIDVFGKGPGTLEAFLQAEKIFGELDREQKAKLENEGRGLGLRGAWEGVEDWYGGRVQQIARLRKVPGVEGYSIMLDRMQHGKSNRVTRFFGSRSILQIRIEEKLVRSQGTKIMEFLSRRQVICGRIFYPFFAKENKVYLVECNEDLDRKTRISEGDQYRISWKGFISWHNPMELNRHQPISKWSTRWALVLSTSKPVLMFDPRNIFFIDDICEHYANGYLQSTEEIMTDGCGFMNWSACRAIGIAMQSQILPIVIQGRIAGAKGLWLLHPDAKHHDQSEPPMIWIRSSQNKIQLPPLETLDRSHCILDLVRLPRLTVPSAINRQTITNLSANGVPDSAIEKLLEEGLLSEIEPLTNWTAINFRAHLAKAIENAGGLVGGRRGRQAGLEARAFTYIPDESDENEDLRDGAYKDGLVDRYAESGCPTNLYEVARELLLAGFSPLELSLLRDKLKKIIEMVTRTYVDQYRISVPYSVEAFIVPDPVGVLEEGEIFFRSSERFGDELSIDPTTFTGPVLVMRNPTMVASDIQKVNAVSRDELLSYVNVIVFSTKGSQSLASYLGGGDTVTILADRSIVDTFKNAKTVREPNDLRDNFQPEIEKVSAFCDRISNMDDATQAYELGKKLLAGLSDSKVGMYSRFHENVVYSRGYSDPEAIRLAYMFTTCLDATKSGLRLKDDVYDKDHKRFFNPQPEYVLAKDGSEFSGIRIRPENVRQRPRSLGPFILDTLRKRGLKLQHDVLARYNNLCNGLAEAHDVDLLKPYERVMDWLKEPENATRHSSLSDELFILRQHIQEMYWKFKKEVSAYDFQKRNPGLDKEGHRGLSRRALVQEIVTEFWNSASGSKLKDSKTFLNPKEYMASYAYQFSFSCGVGDRNKMYAKDFAFAVAHSELCSIKATASESGGFFATRRLADYLMLHGPLLKASVKAAGN
;
A
#
# COMPACT_ATOMS: atom_id res chain seq x y z
N MET A 1 51.05 -10.66 14.22
CA MET A 1 52.32 -10.34 13.55
C MET A 1 52.27 -11.09 12.26
N ASP A 2 51.99 -10.29 11.24
CA ASP A 2 52.22 -10.42 9.81
C ASP A 2 51.46 -11.54 9.09
N ASP A 3 50.23 -11.18 8.67
CA ASP A 3 49.52 -11.66 7.46
C ASP A 3 48.32 -10.73 7.10
N ASP A 4 48.02 -9.70 7.91
CA ASP A 4 46.99 -8.68 7.61
C ASP A 4 47.43 -7.61 6.58
N ASP A 5 48.73 -7.52 6.25
CA ASP A 5 49.27 -6.50 5.34
C ASP A 5 49.11 -6.84 3.83
N GLU A 6 48.71 -8.07 3.47
CA GLU A 6 48.46 -8.44 2.06
C GLU A 6 47.08 -7.97 1.55
N TRP A 7 46.12 -7.68 2.43
CA TRP A 7 44.79 -7.17 2.03
C TRP A 7 44.79 -5.67 1.71
N ASP A 8 45.62 -4.88 2.39
CA ASP A 8 45.72 -3.42 2.15
C ASP A 8 46.63 -3.09 0.95
N ALA A 9 47.56 -3.97 0.57
CA ALA A 9 48.47 -3.77 -0.56
C ALA A 9 47.81 -4.06 -1.94
N GLU A 10 46.84 -4.98 -2.03
CA GLU A 10 46.12 -5.24 -3.29
C GLU A 10 45.09 -4.15 -3.65
N LEU A 11 44.67 -3.33 -2.69
CA LEU A 11 43.74 -2.21 -2.92
C LEU A 11 44.40 -0.99 -3.59
N THR A 12 45.72 -0.85 -3.47
CA THR A 12 46.46 0.28 -4.07
C THR A 12 46.96 0.00 -5.48
N ASP A 13 47.24 -1.26 -5.83
CA ASP A 13 47.87 -1.62 -7.13
C ASP A 13 46.90 -2.13 -8.23
N LEU A 14 45.59 -2.23 -7.93
CA LEU A 14 44.56 -2.68 -8.90
C LEU A 14 43.66 -1.55 -9.43
N THR A 15 43.98 -0.29 -9.13
CA THR A 15 43.21 0.87 -9.61
C THR A 15 43.58 1.32 -11.03
N GLU A 16 44.62 0.75 -11.65
CA GLU A 16 45.15 1.26 -12.93
C GLU A 16 44.54 0.65 -14.22
N ASN A 17 43.67 -0.38 -14.18
CA ASN A 17 43.26 -1.04 -15.43
C ASN A 17 41.78 -1.46 -15.59
N VAL A 18 40.84 -0.73 -14.99
CA VAL A 18 39.43 -0.84 -15.46
C VAL A 18 38.79 0.55 -15.59
N ASN A 19 38.75 1.04 -16.83
CA ASN A 19 38.07 2.29 -17.17
C ASN A 19 36.55 2.04 -17.23
N LEU A 20 35.94 1.68 -16.10
CA LEU A 20 34.55 1.23 -16.06
C LEU A 20 33.55 2.39 -15.98
N LEU A 21 33.37 3.00 -17.14
CA LEU A 21 32.08 3.49 -17.62
C LEU A 21 31.79 4.98 -17.40
N ASP A 22 32.37 5.85 -18.23
CA ASP A 22 31.72 7.10 -18.65
C ASP A 22 30.84 6.84 -19.89
N LEU A 23 29.85 5.96 -19.75
CA LEU A 23 29.05 5.44 -20.86
C LEU A 23 27.73 6.18 -21.11
N GLY A 24 27.31 7.04 -20.18
CA GLY A 24 25.99 7.68 -20.22
C GLY A 24 25.75 8.38 -21.55
N GLY A 25 26.74 9.18 -21.99
CA GLY A 25 26.66 9.99 -23.20
C GLY A 25 26.41 9.27 -24.52
N LYS A 26 26.47 7.93 -24.52
CA LYS A 26 26.48 7.07 -25.71
C LYS A 26 25.16 6.35 -25.96
N LEU A 27 24.24 6.35 -25.00
CA LEU A 27 22.88 5.86 -25.22
C LEU A 27 22.13 6.74 -26.22
N GLU A 28 21.39 6.14 -27.13
CA GLU A 28 20.52 6.87 -28.05
C GLU A 28 19.52 7.72 -27.24
N PRO A 29 19.39 9.03 -27.50
CA PRO A 29 18.41 9.86 -26.82
C PRO A 29 17.00 9.64 -27.38
N PHE A 30 16.03 9.42 -26.49
CA PHE A 30 14.61 9.46 -26.83
C PHE A 30 13.98 10.75 -26.30
N LEU A 31 13.39 11.54 -27.21
CA LEU A 31 12.76 12.82 -26.87
C LEU A 31 11.33 12.56 -26.36
N ILE A 32 11.10 12.68 -25.05
CA ILE A 32 9.73 12.65 -24.50
C ILE A 32 9.03 13.96 -24.85
N ALA A 33 9.69 15.08 -24.57
CA ALA A 33 9.22 16.42 -24.85
C ALA A 33 10.42 17.37 -24.90
N HIS A 34 10.83 17.75 -26.10
CA HIS A 34 11.95 18.65 -26.32
C HIS A 34 11.81 19.42 -27.64
N ASP A 35 12.20 20.70 -27.62
CA ASP A 35 12.41 21.55 -28.79
C ASP A 35 13.51 22.57 -28.44
N ARG A 36 14.51 22.69 -29.32
CA ARG A 36 15.69 23.54 -29.10
C ARG A 36 15.33 25.00 -28.87
N GLU A 37 14.47 25.56 -29.72
CA GLU A 37 14.12 26.97 -29.66
C GLU A 37 13.26 27.29 -28.44
N ALA A 38 12.30 26.42 -28.10
CA ALA A 38 11.51 26.54 -26.88
C ALA A 38 12.39 26.46 -25.62
N VAL A 39 13.39 25.56 -25.57
CA VAL A 39 14.33 25.46 -24.45
C VAL A 39 15.18 26.73 -24.32
N ILE A 40 15.67 27.30 -25.44
CA ILE A 40 16.39 28.58 -25.42
C ILE A 40 15.51 29.70 -24.86
N ARG A 41 14.25 29.80 -25.30
CA ARG A 41 13.30 30.82 -24.80
C ARG A 41 12.99 30.64 -23.31
N MET A 42 12.67 29.42 -22.87
CA MET A 42 12.42 29.12 -21.45
C MET A 42 13.64 29.44 -20.57
N ASN A 43 14.85 29.16 -21.06
CA ASN A 43 16.07 29.51 -20.35
C ASN A 43 16.29 31.03 -20.26
N LYS A 44 16.05 31.76 -21.35
CA LYS A 44 16.14 33.23 -21.39
C LYS A 44 15.15 33.88 -20.42
N ALA A 45 13.94 33.33 -20.33
CA ALA A 45 12.90 33.79 -19.42
C ALA A 45 13.05 33.26 -17.97
N ASN A 46 14.08 32.47 -17.67
CA ASN A 46 14.35 31.88 -16.35
C ASN A 46 13.14 31.14 -15.75
N ILE A 47 12.48 30.31 -16.56
CA ILE A 47 11.26 29.59 -16.19
C ILE A 47 11.58 28.47 -15.19
N ALA A 48 10.84 28.39 -14.08
CA ALA A 48 11.04 27.36 -13.07
C ALA A 48 10.69 25.94 -13.58
N TRP A 49 11.33 24.90 -13.02
CA TRP A 49 11.24 23.53 -13.56
C TRP A 49 9.82 22.96 -13.63
N GLY A 50 9.00 23.13 -12.59
CA GLY A 50 7.60 22.70 -12.56
C GLY A 50 6.77 23.36 -13.66
N VAL A 51 7.07 24.61 -14.02
CA VAL A 51 6.46 25.29 -15.16
C VAL A 51 6.93 24.67 -16.48
N GLN A 52 8.25 24.46 -16.64
CA GLN A 52 8.81 23.78 -17.82
C GLN A 52 8.21 22.37 -18.01
N TYR A 53 8.04 21.63 -16.92
CA TYR A 53 7.45 20.30 -16.91
C TYR A 53 5.98 20.34 -17.32
N GLU A 54 5.18 21.29 -16.81
CA GLU A 54 3.76 21.41 -17.20
C GLU A 54 3.61 21.82 -18.67
N ILE A 55 4.49 22.69 -19.20
CA ILE A 55 4.55 23.01 -20.63
C ILE A 55 4.86 21.74 -21.44
N ALA A 56 5.92 21.02 -21.07
CA ALA A 56 6.31 19.76 -21.70
C ALA A 56 5.21 18.70 -21.61
N ARG A 57 4.48 18.67 -20.49
CA ARG A 57 3.36 17.77 -20.26
C ARG A 57 2.25 18.01 -21.27
N GLY A 58 1.80 19.26 -21.42
CA GLY A 58 0.77 19.56 -22.41
C GLY A 58 1.21 19.30 -23.84
N VAL A 59 2.49 19.49 -24.19
CA VAL A 59 3.03 19.08 -25.49
C VAL A 59 2.98 17.56 -25.67
N SER A 60 3.47 16.79 -24.70
CA SER A 60 3.46 15.32 -24.77
C SER A 60 2.04 14.74 -24.84
N GLN A 61 1.06 15.44 -24.26
CA GLN A 61 -0.37 15.10 -24.30
C GLN A 61 -1.10 15.66 -25.52
N LYS A 62 -0.40 16.34 -26.44
CA LYS A 62 -0.96 17.01 -27.63
C LYS A 62 -2.04 18.06 -27.30
N SER A 63 -1.95 18.66 -26.12
CA SER A 63 -2.82 19.78 -25.72
C SER A 63 -2.43 21.07 -26.43
N TRP A 64 -1.14 21.28 -26.65
CA TRP A 64 -0.53 22.36 -27.45
C TRP A 64 0.76 21.86 -28.10
N THR A 65 1.42 22.69 -28.88
CA THR A 65 2.66 22.40 -29.60
C THR A 65 3.82 23.26 -29.11
N TRP A 66 5.06 22.99 -29.53
CA TRP A 66 6.18 23.87 -29.22
C TRP A 66 6.08 25.25 -29.89
N ALA A 67 5.36 25.36 -31.01
CA ALA A 67 5.10 26.65 -31.67
C ALA A 67 4.24 27.58 -30.80
N ASP A 68 3.46 27.01 -29.87
CA ASP A 68 2.66 27.76 -28.90
C ASP A 68 3.49 28.37 -27.76
N VAL A 69 4.77 27.99 -27.62
CA VAL A 69 5.67 28.48 -26.57
C VAL A 69 6.37 29.76 -27.05
N THR A 70 5.66 30.88 -26.96
CA THR A 70 6.13 32.23 -27.37
C THR A 70 6.75 33.00 -26.21
N ASP A 71 7.58 34.00 -26.52
CA ASP A 71 8.18 34.87 -25.49
C ASP A 71 7.11 35.56 -24.63
N GLU A 72 6.02 36.04 -25.24
CA GLU A 72 4.88 36.67 -24.56
C GLU A 72 4.24 35.75 -23.51
N ARG A 73 4.00 34.47 -23.85
CA ARG A 73 3.42 33.50 -22.92
C ARG A 73 4.40 33.12 -21.80
N LEU A 74 5.69 33.05 -22.12
CA LEU A 74 6.72 32.76 -21.13
C LEU A 74 6.90 33.93 -20.14
N GLU A 75 6.80 35.17 -20.59
CA GLU A 75 6.78 36.36 -19.71
C GLU A 75 5.67 36.28 -18.66
N MET A 76 4.48 35.81 -19.03
CA MET A 76 3.37 35.60 -18.08
C MET A 76 3.65 34.51 -17.03
N LEU A 77 4.56 33.58 -17.36
CA LEU A 77 4.91 32.39 -16.57
C LEU A 77 6.24 32.52 -15.81
N GLN A 78 6.84 33.71 -15.74
CA GLN A 78 8.04 33.96 -14.94
C GLN A 78 7.71 34.05 -13.45
N GLY A 79 8.33 33.21 -12.62
CA GLY A 79 8.11 33.17 -11.18
C GLY A 79 8.47 31.81 -10.57
N SER A 80 8.07 31.61 -9.32
CA SER A 80 8.27 30.33 -8.63
C SER A 80 7.40 29.21 -9.23
N ASN A 81 7.71 27.95 -8.89
CA ASN A 81 6.89 26.83 -9.32
C ASN A 81 5.45 26.98 -8.77
N LEU A 82 5.32 27.34 -7.49
CA LEU A 82 4.04 27.51 -6.81
C LEU A 82 3.15 28.55 -7.49
N GLU A 83 3.72 29.69 -7.85
CA GLU A 83 2.96 30.80 -8.45
C GLU A 83 2.55 30.52 -9.90
N LYS A 84 3.41 29.85 -10.69
CA LYS A 84 3.29 29.85 -12.16
C LYS A 84 2.95 28.51 -12.78
N ALA A 85 3.32 27.37 -12.18
CA ALA A 85 3.04 26.07 -12.78
C ALA A 85 1.52 25.78 -12.93
N PRO A 86 0.65 26.17 -11.99
CA PRO A 86 -0.81 25.99 -12.14
C PRO A 86 -1.41 26.81 -13.29
N LEU A 87 -0.79 27.94 -13.62
CA LEU A 87 -1.29 28.89 -14.62
C LEU A 87 -0.97 28.47 -16.07
N VAL A 88 -0.12 27.45 -16.27
CA VAL A 88 0.28 26.99 -17.61
C VAL A 88 -0.94 26.62 -18.46
N ILE A 89 -1.94 25.94 -17.89
CA ILE A 89 -3.13 25.53 -18.64
C ILE A 89 -3.99 26.71 -19.10
N ASP A 90 -4.04 27.77 -18.30
CA ASP A 90 -4.82 28.99 -18.57
C ASP A 90 -4.11 29.84 -19.64
N VAL A 91 -2.79 29.99 -19.54
CA VAL A 91 -1.97 30.73 -20.52
C VAL A 91 -2.01 30.10 -21.93
N PHE A 92 -2.15 28.77 -22.01
CA PHE A 92 -2.26 28.04 -23.27
C PHE A 92 -3.72 27.76 -23.72
N GLY A 93 -4.72 28.21 -22.95
CA GLY A 93 -6.12 28.32 -23.40
C GLY A 93 -6.97 27.04 -23.40
N LYS A 94 -6.71 26.05 -22.53
CA LYS A 94 -7.45 24.75 -22.53
C LYS A 94 -7.92 24.23 -21.16
N GLY A 95 -8.47 25.07 -20.29
CA GLY A 95 -9.28 24.54 -19.17
C GLY A 95 -9.80 25.60 -18.19
N PRO A 96 -10.85 25.27 -17.43
CA PRO A 96 -11.24 26.05 -16.26
C PRO A 96 -10.29 25.72 -15.10
N GLY A 97 -9.54 26.72 -14.63
CA GLY A 97 -8.80 26.63 -13.36
C GLY A 97 -9.74 26.27 -12.21
N THR A 98 -9.62 25.04 -11.70
CA THR A 98 -10.41 24.58 -10.55
C THR A 98 -9.62 24.88 -9.27
N LEU A 99 -10.31 25.29 -8.20
CA LEU A 99 -9.73 25.52 -6.86
C LEU A 99 -8.93 24.30 -6.36
N GLU A 100 -9.32 23.08 -6.77
CA GLU A 100 -8.63 21.82 -6.50
C GLU A 100 -7.22 21.74 -7.11
N ALA A 101 -7.02 22.30 -8.32
CA ALA A 101 -5.71 22.39 -8.95
C ALA A 101 -4.75 23.32 -8.17
N PHE A 102 -5.29 24.39 -7.58
CA PHE A 102 -4.51 25.33 -6.76
C PHE A 102 -4.12 24.76 -5.38
N LEU A 103 -4.96 23.96 -4.73
CA LEU A 103 -4.60 23.34 -3.45
C LEU A 103 -3.58 22.20 -3.60
N GLN A 104 -3.65 21.43 -4.71
CA GLN A 104 -2.60 20.46 -5.03
C GLN A 104 -1.28 21.13 -5.45
N ALA A 105 -1.37 22.34 -6.03
CA ALA A 105 -0.20 23.13 -6.39
C ALA A 105 0.69 23.45 -5.20
N GLU A 106 0.13 23.80 -4.04
CA GLU A 106 0.93 24.12 -2.86
C GLU A 106 1.79 22.94 -2.38
N LYS A 107 1.20 21.75 -2.27
CA LYS A 107 1.91 20.55 -1.80
C LYS A 107 2.98 20.06 -2.78
N ILE A 108 2.76 20.25 -4.07
CA ILE A 108 3.67 19.77 -5.12
C ILE A 108 4.71 20.84 -5.44
N PHE A 109 4.25 21.99 -5.93
CA PHE A 109 5.12 23.05 -6.43
C PHE A 109 5.77 23.84 -5.31
N GLY A 110 5.10 24.03 -4.16
CA GLY A 110 5.74 24.61 -2.97
C GLY A 110 6.85 23.71 -2.41
N GLU A 111 6.68 22.39 -2.46
CA GLU A 111 7.76 21.45 -2.11
C GLU A 111 8.91 21.48 -3.14
N LEU A 112 8.61 21.60 -4.44
CA LEU A 112 9.65 21.78 -5.46
C LEU A 112 10.44 23.08 -5.27
N ASP A 113 9.78 24.19 -4.93
CA ASP A 113 10.45 25.45 -4.61
C ASP A 113 11.38 25.29 -3.39
N ARG A 114 10.89 24.62 -2.34
CA ARG A 114 11.68 24.31 -1.13
C ARG A 114 12.90 23.44 -1.43
N GLU A 115 12.72 22.38 -2.22
CA GLU A 115 13.81 21.50 -2.67
C GLU A 115 14.79 22.24 -3.57
N GLN A 116 14.32 23.14 -4.45
CA GLN A 116 15.17 23.94 -5.32
C GLN A 116 16.06 24.87 -4.51
N LYS A 117 15.53 25.52 -3.46
CA LYS A 117 16.33 26.33 -2.52
C LYS A 117 17.38 25.47 -1.80
N ALA A 118 16.98 24.30 -1.28
CA ALA A 118 17.90 23.38 -0.60
C ALA A 118 19.02 22.90 -1.53
N LYS A 119 18.71 22.68 -2.83
CA LYS A 119 19.70 22.30 -3.84
C LYS A 119 20.68 23.43 -4.14
N LEU A 120 20.23 24.68 -4.15
CA LEU A 120 21.10 25.85 -4.37
C LEU A 120 22.05 26.11 -3.20
N GLU A 121 21.58 25.86 -1.97
CA GLU A 121 22.42 25.94 -0.77
C GLU A 121 23.42 24.77 -0.68
N ASN A 122 23.04 23.59 -1.20
CA ASN A 122 23.89 22.40 -1.31
C ASN A 122 24.48 21.89 0.03
N GLU A 123 23.77 22.10 1.14
CA GLU A 123 24.17 21.57 2.46
C GLU A 123 23.57 20.17 2.75
N GLY A 124 22.85 19.58 1.79
CA GLY A 124 22.20 18.28 1.95
C GLY A 124 20.97 18.32 2.86
N ARG A 125 20.23 19.44 2.91
CA ARG A 125 18.98 19.55 3.68
C ARG A 125 17.91 18.54 3.24
N GLY A 126 17.87 18.19 1.95
CA GLY A 126 16.94 17.19 1.44
C GLY A 126 17.05 15.82 2.13
N LEU A 127 18.23 15.48 2.66
CA LEU A 127 18.47 14.26 3.44
C LEU A 127 17.84 14.28 4.85
N GLY A 128 17.35 15.43 5.31
CA GLY A 128 16.80 15.61 6.66
C GLY A 128 17.86 15.90 7.72
N LEU A 129 17.41 15.96 8.98
CA LEU A 129 18.26 16.11 10.17
C LEU A 129 19.12 17.40 10.16
N ARG A 130 18.54 18.51 9.67
CA ARG A 130 19.12 19.87 9.69
C ARG A 130 18.17 20.93 10.29
N GLY A 131 17.20 20.48 11.08
CA GLY A 131 16.19 21.32 11.72
C GLY A 131 15.19 21.90 10.73
N ALA A 132 14.60 23.04 11.10
CA ALA A 132 13.60 23.72 10.30
C ALA A 132 14.16 24.21 8.95
N TRP A 133 13.34 24.15 7.91
CA TRP A 133 13.64 24.68 6.59
C TRP A 133 12.38 25.24 5.93
N GLU A 134 12.43 26.50 5.47
CA GLU A 134 11.34 27.11 4.68
C GLU A 134 9.94 26.89 5.30
N GLY A 135 9.84 27.16 6.61
CA GLY A 135 8.61 27.07 7.40
C GLY A 135 8.18 25.66 7.84
N VAL A 136 9.01 24.63 7.60
CA VAL A 136 8.72 23.24 7.99
C VAL A 136 9.76 22.74 8.98
N GLU A 137 9.33 22.37 10.18
CA GLU A 137 10.16 21.71 11.19
C GLU A 137 10.61 20.32 10.73
N ASP A 138 11.84 19.94 11.08
CA ASP A 138 12.46 18.65 10.75
C ASP A 138 12.29 18.24 9.28
N TRP A 139 12.42 19.21 8.37
CA TRP A 139 12.17 18.99 6.95
C TRP A 139 13.17 18.00 6.35
N TYR A 140 12.66 17.12 5.49
CA TYR A 140 13.42 16.30 4.55
C TYR A 140 12.65 16.23 3.23
N GLY A 141 13.39 16.25 2.12
CA GLY A 141 12.83 16.34 0.79
C GLY A 141 12.43 14.99 0.18
N GLY A 142 12.39 14.97 -1.15
CA GLY A 142 12.10 13.79 -1.95
C GLY A 142 10.63 13.42 -2.01
N ARG A 143 9.72 14.37 -1.76
CA ARG A 143 8.27 14.14 -1.62
C ARG A 143 7.46 14.47 -2.87
N VAL A 144 8.10 14.73 -4.01
CA VAL A 144 7.42 14.94 -5.29
C VAL A 144 7.81 13.84 -6.27
N GLN A 145 6.84 13.32 -7.00
CA GLN A 145 7.01 12.25 -7.97
C GLN A 145 6.71 12.78 -9.37
N GLN A 146 7.71 12.72 -10.25
CA GLN A 146 7.55 13.02 -11.67
C GLN A 146 7.16 11.76 -12.41
N ILE A 147 6.01 11.77 -13.06
CA ILE A 147 5.41 10.55 -13.61
C ILE A 147 5.25 10.70 -15.11
N ALA A 148 5.63 9.67 -15.83
CA ALA A 148 5.27 9.48 -17.22
C ALA A 148 4.60 8.12 -17.40
N ARG A 149 3.86 7.95 -18.47
CA ARG A 149 3.21 6.69 -18.84
C ARG A 149 3.66 6.23 -20.21
N LEU A 150 4.08 4.97 -20.29
CA LEU A 150 4.34 4.32 -21.56
C LEU A 150 3.01 3.91 -22.20
N ARG A 151 2.83 4.21 -23.50
CA ARG A 151 1.71 3.73 -24.29
C ARG A 151 2.21 3.07 -25.58
N LYS A 152 1.46 2.08 -26.05
CA LYS A 152 1.66 1.51 -27.38
C LYS A 152 1.04 2.43 -28.42
N VAL A 153 1.75 2.68 -29.51
CA VAL A 153 1.23 3.50 -30.62
C VAL A 153 0.28 2.64 -31.46
N PRO A 154 -1.00 3.03 -31.66
CA PRO A 154 -1.92 2.27 -32.49
C PRO A 154 -1.44 2.18 -33.95
N GLY A 155 -1.44 0.98 -34.52
CA GLY A 155 -1.12 0.75 -35.93
C GLY A 155 0.36 0.84 -36.31
N VAL A 156 1.27 1.10 -35.36
CA VAL A 156 2.72 1.17 -35.57
C VAL A 156 3.43 0.25 -34.59
N GLU A 157 4.50 -0.41 -35.03
CA GLU A 157 5.40 -1.12 -34.11
C GLU A 157 6.25 -0.07 -33.37
N GLY A 158 5.79 0.36 -32.19
CA GLY A 158 6.50 1.34 -31.39
C GLY A 158 5.75 1.78 -30.13
N TYR A 159 6.46 2.54 -29.30
CA TYR A 159 5.94 3.09 -28.04
C TYR A 159 6.09 4.61 -27.99
N SER A 160 5.21 5.25 -27.23
CA SER A 160 5.32 6.66 -26.87
C SER A 160 5.27 6.82 -25.36
N ILE A 161 5.90 7.89 -24.86
CA ILE A 161 5.88 8.25 -23.45
C ILE A 161 5.13 9.57 -23.31
N MET A 162 4.14 9.61 -22.42
CA MET A 162 3.40 10.83 -22.10
C MET A 162 3.68 11.22 -20.66
N LEU A 163 4.01 12.49 -20.42
CA LEU A 163 4.12 13.00 -19.06
C LEU A 163 2.72 13.07 -18.43
N ASP A 164 2.65 12.74 -17.14
CA ASP A 164 1.45 12.84 -16.32
C ASP A 164 1.61 14.00 -15.32
N ARG A 165 0.55 14.32 -14.58
CA ARG A 165 0.68 15.30 -13.50
C ARG A 165 1.65 14.77 -12.44
N MET A 166 2.48 15.66 -11.90
CA MET A 166 3.29 15.33 -10.73
C MET A 166 2.39 14.98 -9.54
N GLN A 167 2.90 14.14 -8.65
CA GLN A 167 2.20 13.71 -7.44
C GLN A 167 3.03 14.06 -6.21
N HIS A 168 2.37 14.47 -5.12
CA HIS A 168 3.03 14.59 -3.82
C HIS A 168 3.01 13.20 -3.18
N GLY A 169 4.17 12.61 -2.91
CA GLY A 169 4.28 11.20 -2.64
C GLY A 169 5.48 10.80 -1.80
N LYS A 170 5.81 9.52 -1.87
CA LYS A 170 6.79 8.84 -1.02
C LYS A 170 8.20 9.43 -1.15
N SER A 171 8.90 9.55 -0.03
CA SER A 171 10.33 9.91 0.04
C SER A 171 11.22 8.69 0.20
N ASN A 172 12.37 8.71 -0.46
CA ASN A 172 13.42 7.70 -0.38
C ASN A 172 14.79 8.39 -0.47
N ARG A 173 15.87 7.62 -0.28
CA ARG A 173 17.23 8.20 -0.21
C ARG A 173 17.63 8.91 -1.51
N VAL A 174 17.29 8.35 -2.67
CA VAL A 174 17.70 8.93 -3.95
C VAL A 174 16.97 10.26 -4.21
N THR A 175 15.67 10.35 -3.93
CA THR A 175 14.93 11.61 -4.10
C THR A 175 15.33 12.66 -3.06
N ARG A 176 15.70 12.24 -1.84
CA ARG A 176 16.25 13.15 -0.81
C ARG A 176 17.62 13.71 -1.18
N PHE A 177 18.49 12.89 -1.77
CA PHE A 177 19.84 13.30 -2.13
C PHE A 177 19.86 14.20 -3.38
N PHE A 178 19.19 13.79 -4.47
CA PHE A 178 19.23 14.51 -5.74
C PHE A 178 18.17 15.61 -5.89
N GLY A 179 17.11 15.54 -5.06
CA GLY A 179 15.87 16.28 -5.22
C GLY A 179 14.87 15.52 -6.10
N SER A 180 13.59 15.73 -5.86
CA SER A 180 12.48 15.08 -6.56
C SER A 180 12.53 15.33 -8.07
N ARG A 181 12.95 16.53 -8.48
CA ARG A 181 13.07 16.91 -9.91
C ARG A 181 14.08 16.08 -10.69
N SER A 182 14.99 15.40 -10.00
CA SER A 182 16.04 14.63 -10.64
C SER A 182 15.66 13.15 -10.79
N ILE A 183 14.45 12.73 -10.38
CA ILE A 183 13.98 11.36 -10.53
C ILE A 183 12.69 11.32 -11.34
N LEU A 184 12.69 10.56 -12.44
CA LEU A 184 11.54 10.32 -13.31
C LEU A 184 11.07 8.87 -13.17
N GLN A 185 9.76 8.69 -13.07
CA GLN A 185 9.13 7.37 -13.04
C GLN A 185 8.28 7.15 -14.29
N ILE A 186 8.59 6.13 -15.09
CA ILE A 186 7.75 5.69 -16.21
C ILE A 186 6.88 4.52 -15.76
N ARG A 187 5.57 4.72 -15.67
CA ARG A 187 4.56 3.70 -15.37
C ARG A 187 4.16 2.96 -16.65
N ILE A 188 4.04 1.63 -16.57
CA ILE A 188 3.70 0.76 -17.68
C ILE A 188 2.47 -0.07 -17.29
N GLU A 189 1.55 -0.27 -18.23
CA GLU A 189 0.40 -1.15 -17.98
C GLU A 189 0.85 -2.60 -17.80
N GLU A 190 0.36 -3.26 -16.76
CA GLU A 190 0.75 -4.64 -16.42
C GLU A 190 0.54 -5.62 -17.59
N LYS A 191 -0.59 -5.49 -18.30
CA LYS A 191 -0.88 -6.31 -19.50
C LYS A 191 0.17 -6.11 -20.59
N LEU A 192 0.73 -4.91 -20.71
CA LEU A 192 1.74 -4.59 -21.69
C LEU A 192 3.10 -5.18 -21.28
N VAL A 193 3.47 -5.09 -19.99
CA VAL A 193 4.68 -5.75 -19.46
C VAL A 193 4.63 -7.26 -19.66
N ARG A 194 3.51 -7.90 -19.31
CA ARG A 194 3.31 -9.35 -19.47
C ARG A 194 3.42 -9.83 -20.92
N SER A 195 3.01 -8.99 -21.88
CA SER A 195 2.99 -9.37 -23.31
C SER A 195 4.22 -8.93 -24.10
N GLN A 196 4.90 -7.85 -23.68
CA GLN A 196 5.99 -7.22 -24.46
C GLN A 196 7.18 -6.76 -23.60
N GLY A 197 7.36 -7.30 -22.38
CA GLY A 197 8.37 -6.86 -21.42
C GLY A 197 9.78 -6.68 -21.99
N THR A 198 10.28 -7.65 -22.78
CA THR A 198 11.60 -7.56 -23.42
C THR A 198 11.71 -6.40 -24.41
N LYS A 199 10.71 -6.21 -25.30
CA LYS A 199 10.69 -5.09 -26.26
C LYS A 199 10.62 -3.73 -25.55
N ILE A 200 9.88 -3.67 -24.45
CA ILE A 200 9.77 -2.45 -23.62
C ILE A 200 11.09 -2.15 -22.93
N MET A 201 11.74 -3.18 -22.39
CA MET A 201 13.07 -3.05 -21.77
C MET A 201 14.07 -2.46 -22.78
N GLU A 202 14.16 -3.01 -23.99
CA GLU A 202 15.02 -2.49 -25.06
C GLU A 202 14.71 -1.02 -25.40
N PHE A 203 13.42 -0.68 -25.53
CA PHE A 203 12.98 0.68 -25.79
C PHE A 203 13.36 1.67 -24.67
N LEU A 204 13.24 1.24 -23.41
CA LEU A 204 13.47 2.05 -22.20
C LEU A 204 14.93 2.05 -21.73
N SER A 205 15.81 1.21 -22.26
CA SER A 205 17.26 1.26 -22.00
C SER A 205 17.92 2.54 -22.54
N ARG A 206 17.22 3.31 -23.38
CA ARG A 206 17.66 4.60 -23.92
C ARG A 206 17.54 5.72 -22.89
N ARG A 207 18.39 6.75 -23.02
CA ARG A 207 18.29 7.96 -22.19
C ARG A 207 17.10 8.81 -22.63
N GLN A 208 16.39 9.38 -21.68
CA GLN A 208 15.13 10.09 -21.93
C GLN A 208 15.33 11.59 -21.78
N VAL A 209 14.79 12.38 -22.69
CA VAL A 209 15.00 13.84 -22.71
C VAL A 209 13.70 14.60 -22.47
N ILE A 210 13.74 15.52 -21.49
CA ILE A 210 12.67 16.47 -21.17
C ILE A 210 13.29 17.86 -21.10
N CYS A 211 12.86 18.78 -21.97
CA CYS A 211 13.32 20.17 -22.00
C CYS A 211 14.86 20.33 -21.98
N GLY A 212 15.56 19.40 -22.62
CA GLY A 212 17.02 19.42 -22.74
C GLY A 212 17.76 18.82 -21.54
N ARG A 213 17.06 18.39 -20.49
CA ARG A 213 17.61 17.60 -19.40
C ARG A 213 17.55 16.11 -19.74
N ILE A 214 18.59 15.36 -19.37
CA ILE A 214 18.77 13.95 -19.73
C ILE A 214 18.59 13.06 -18.49
N PHE A 215 17.74 12.05 -18.62
CA PHE A 215 17.42 11.07 -17.58
C PHE A 215 17.87 9.65 -18.00
N TYR A 216 18.62 8.98 -17.11
CA TYR A 216 19.18 7.65 -17.32
C TYR A 216 18.39 6.58 -16.58
N PRO A 217 17.97 5.48 -17.24
CA PRO A 217 17.36 4.37 -16.55
C PRO A 217 18.34 3.72 -15.57
N PHE A 218 17.90 3.49 -14.34
CA PHE A 218 18.72 2.82 -13.33
C PHE A 218 18.04 1.65 -12.62
N PHE A 219 16.70 1.53 -12.69
CA PHE A 219 16.03 0.37 -12.09
C PHE A 219 14.62 0.16 -12.63
N ALA A 220 14.16 -1.09 -12.65
CA ALA A 220 12.77 -1.46 -12.91
C ALA A 220 12.16 -2.27 -11.76
N LYS A 221 10.96 -1.89 -11.31
CA LYS A 221 10.19 -2.57 -10.26
C LYS A 221 8.70 -2.35 -10.45
N GLU A 222 7.87 -3.38 -10.26
CA GLU A 222 6.39 -3.24 -10.22
C GLU A 222 5.79 -2.48 -11.41
N ASN A 223 6.16 -2.86 -12.64
CA ASN A 223 5.73 -2.19 -13.87
C ASN A 223 6.12 -0.69 -13.95
N LYS A 224 7.13 -0.27 -13.18
CA LYS A 224 7.68 1.09 -13.16
C LYS A 224 9.17 1.03 -13.53
N VAL A 225 9.62 1.98 -14.34
CA VAL A 225 11.05 2.25 -14.60
C VAL A 225 11.43 3.57 -13.96
N TYR A 226 12.52 3.56 -13.21
CA TYR A 226 13.07 4.72 -12.53
C TYR A 226 14.29 5.23 -13.30
N LEU A 227 14.32 6.54 -13.50
CA LEU A 227 15.38 7.23 -14.20
C LEU A 227 15.92 8.38 -13.36
N VAL A 228 17.22 8.66 -13.48
CA VAL A 228 17.93 9.72 -12.75
C VAL A 228 18.45 10.77 -13.72
N GLU A 229 18.28 12.03 -13.37
CA GLU A 229 18.86 13.16 -14.08
C GLU A 229 20.37 13.22 -13.83
N CYS A 230 21.15 13.32 -14.90
CA CYS A 230 22.60 13.50 -14.80
C CYS A 230 23.05 14.88 -15.28
N ASN A 231 24.34 15.16 -15.17
CA ASN A 231 24.97 16.43 -15.51
C ASN A 231 25.15 16.69 -17.03
N GLU A 232 24.52 15.88 -17.88
CA GLU A 232 24.49 16.09 -19.32
C GLU A 232 23.24 16.88 -19.76
N ASP A 233 23.37 17.62 -20.85
CA ASP A 233 22.33 18.46 -21.42
C ASP A 233 22.24 18.26 -22.95
N LEU A 234 21.03 18.36 -23.49
CA LEU A 234 20.76 18.44 -24.94
C LEU A 234 20.21 19.83 -25.27
N ASP A 235 20.88 20.55 -26.18
CA ASP A 235 20.49 21.91 -26.61
C ASP A 235 20.30 22.92 -25.45
N ARG A 236 20.96 22.65 -24.33
CA ARG A 236 20.92 23.42 -23.08
C ARG A 236 22.35 23.55 -22.54
N LYS A 237 22.60 24.61 -21.76
CA LYS A 237 23.86 24.81 -21.03
C LYS A 237 23.62 24.69 -19.53
N THR A 238 24.65 24.33 -18.78
CA THR A 238 24.64 24.33 -17.30
C THR A 238 24.26 25.70 -16.76
N ARG A 239 23.29 25.74 -15.83
CA ARG A 239 22.81 26.98 -15.19
C ARG A 239 22.99 26.90 -13.67
N ILE A 240 23.84 27.79 -13.15
CA ILE A 240 24.11 27.91 -11.69
C ILE A 240 22.84 28.25 -10.92
N SER A 241 21.97 29.08 -11.51
CA SER A 241 20.67 29.47 -10.94
C SER A 241 19.71 28.30 -10.75
N GLU A 242 19.95 27.14 -11.37
CA GLU A 242 19.13 25.94 -11.24
C GLU A 242 19.83 24.84 -10.40
N GLY A 243 21.03 25.13 -9.88
CA GLY A 243 21.85 24.19 -9.11
C GLY A 243 22.47 23.10 -9.99
N ASP A 244 22.66 23.37 -11.29
CA ASP A 244 23.17 22.36 -12.22
C ASP A 244 24.64 22.01 -11.98
N GLN A 245 25.41 22.88 -11.36
CA GLN A 245 26.80 22.64 -10.96
C GLN A 245 26.94 21.51 -9.93
N TYR A 246 25.83 21.15 -9.26
CA TYR A 246 25.77 20.06 -8.29
C TYR A 246 25.19 18.75 -8.89
N ARG A 247 24.82 18.74 -10.18
CA ARG A 247 24.45 17.49 -10.85
C ARG A 247 25.71 16.62 -10.98
N ILE A 248 25.54 15.32 -10.82
CA ILE A 248 26.62 14.35 -10.99
C ILE A 248 26.46 13.58 -12.30
N SER A 249 27.54 12.97 -12.76
CA SER A 249 27.52 12.08 -13.92
C SER A 249 26.84 10.75 -13.58
N TRP A 250 26.44 10.01 -14.61
CA TRP A 250 25.86 8.67 -14.45
C TRP A 250 26.85 7.72 -13.76
N LYS A 251 28.14 7.82 -14.10
CA LYS A 251 29.24 7.13 -13.40
C LYS A 251 29.26 7.50 -11.91
N GLY A 252 29.21 8.79 -11.60
CA GLY A 252 29.18 9.28 -10.22
C GLY A 252 27.98 8.73 -9.43
N PHE A 253 26.82 8.61 -10.06
CA PHE A 253 25.63 8.03 -9.43
C PHE A 253 25.80 6.53 -9.11
N ILE A 254 26.38 5.77 -10.05
CA ILE A 254 26.73 4.36 -9.83
C ILE A 254 27.74 4.22 -8.69
N SER A 255 28.82 5.02 -8.71
CA SER A 255 29.85 5.03 -7.67
C SER A 255 29.30 5.44 -6.29
N TRP A 256 28.36 6.38 -6.24
CA TRP A 256 27.73 6.82 -5.00
C TRP A 256 26.89 5.72 -4.37
N HIS A 257 25.99 5.07 -5.12
CA HIS A 257 25.05 4.13 -4.51
C HIS A 257 25.56 2.68 -4.46
N ASN A 258 26.10 2.17 -5.57
CA ASN A 258 26.35 0.74 -5.78
C ASN A 258 27.58 0.53 -6.67
N PRO A 259 28.78 0.93 -6.19
CA PRO A 259 30.01 0.94 -6.98
C PRO A 259 30.37 -0.47 -7.45
N MET A 260 30.48 -0.67 -8.76
CA MET A 260 30.80 -1.99 -9.32
C MET A 260 32.16 -2.51 -8.84
N GLU A 261 33.15 -1.62 -8.70
CA GLU A 261 34.53 -1.97 -8.32
C GLU A 261 34.62 -2.60 -6.92
N LEU A 262 33.84 -2.09 -5.96
CA LEU A 262 33.81 -2.64 -4.61
C LEU A 262 32.94 -3.89 -4.50
N ASN A 263 32.16 -4.18 -5.54
CA ASN A 263 31.19 -5.26 -5.55
C ASN A 263 31.49 -6.31 -6.65
N ARG A 264 32.74 -6.38 -7.13
CA ARG A 264 33.17 -7.23 -8.26
C ARG A 264 32.84 -8.72 -8.10
N HIS A 265 32.82 -9.22 -6.87
CA HIS A 265 32.61 -10.64 -6.58
C HIS A 265 31.15 -11.10 -6.66
N GLN A 266 30.17 -10.18 -6.54
CA GLN A 266 28.77 -10.57 -6.55
C GLN A 266 28.26 -10.88 -7.97
N PRO A 267 27.24 -11.73 -8.13
CA PRO A 267 26.53 -11.86 -9.40
C PRO A 267 25.94 -10.52 -9.86
N ILE A 268 26.03 -10.20 -11.16
CA ILE A 268 25.51 -8.96 -11.75
C ILE A 268 24.00 -8.80 -11.56
N SER A 269 23.25 -9.91 -11.52
CA SER A 269 21.82 -9.95 -11.18
C SER A 269 21.57 -9.50 -9.74
N LYS A 270 22.40 -9.95 -8.79
CA LYS A 270 22.32 -9.54 -7.39
C LYS A 270 22.65 -8.05 -7.26
N TRP A 271 23.73 -7.59 -7.91
CA TRP A 271 24.10 -6.18 -7.98
C TRP A 271 22.94 -5.31 -8.49
N SER A 272 22.29 -5.70 -9.60
CA SER A 272 21.21 -4.90 -10.18
C SER A 272 19.97 -4.83 -9.28
N THR A 273 19.63 -5.89 -8.56
CA THR A 273 18.50 -5.86 -7.60
C THR A 273 18.76 -4.98 -6.37
N ARG A 274 20.02 -4.62 -6.06
CA ARG A 274 20.33 -3.76 -4.91
C ARG A 274 19.92 -2.30 -5.10
N TRP A 275 19.69 -1.86 -6.34
CA TRP A 275 19.12 -0.54 -6.63
C TRP A 275 17.73 -0.34 -6.02
N ALA A 276 17.00 -1.41 -5.68
CA ALA A 276 15.75 -1.31 -4.92
C ALA A 276 15.95 -0.66 -3.53
N LEU A 277 17.16 -0.73 -2.95
CA LEU A 277 17.43 -0.20 -1.61
C LEU A 277 17.35 1.33 -1.57
N VAL A 278 17.89 2.03 -2.58
CA VAL A 278 17.84 3.50 -2.63
C VAL A 278 16.43 4.06 -2.85
N LEU A 279 15.55 3.24 -3.44
CA LEU A 279 14.14 3.53 -3.71
C LEU A 279 13.20 3.14 -2.56
N SER A 280 13.72 2.52 -1.49
CA SER A 280 12.92 2.12 -0.34
C SER A 280 12.28 3.34 0.30
N THR A 281 10.95 3.35 0.37
CA THR A 281 10.21 4.37 1.12
C THR A 281 10.62 4.33 2.58
N SER A 282 11.12 5.46 3.08
CA SER A 282 11.76 5.54 4.39
C SER A 282 11.79 6.97 4.91
N LYS A 283 11.90 7.10 6.23
CA LYS A 283 12.10 8.37 6.93
C LYS A 283 13.52 8.44 7.47
N PRO A 284 14.30 9.50 7.19
CA PRO A 284 15.59 9.70 7.85
C PRO A 284 15.34 10.05 9.32
N VAL A 285 15.90 9.28 10.26
CA VAL A 285 15.59 9.45 11.71
C VAL A 285 16.81 9.73 12.57
N LEU A 286 18.00 9.30 12.16
CA LEU A 286 19.21 9.43 12.96
C LEU A 286 20.44 9.40 12.05
N MET A 287 21.42 10.25 12.34
CA MET A 287 22.74 10.21 11.70
C MET A 287 23.75 9.67 12.71
N PHE A 288 24.51 8.66 12.30
CA PHE A 288 25.59 8.09 13.11
C PHE A 288 26.91 8.76 12.75
N ASP A 289 27.77 8.96 13.75
CA ASP A 289 29.18 9.23 13.50
C ASP A 289 29.80 7.98 12.85
N PRO A 290 30.60 8.09 11.77
CA PRO A 290 31.22 6.92 11.14
C PRO A 290 31.97 6.01 12.11
N ARG A 291 32.60 6.57 13.16
CA ARG A 291 33.33 5.81 14.20
C ARG A 291 32.42 4.96 15.09
N ASN A 292 31.12 5.20 15.04
CA ASN A 292 30.09 4.50 15.82
C ASN A 292 29.29 3.50 14.96
N ILE A 293 29.75 3.24 13.73
CA ILE A 293 29.23 2.20 12.84
C ILE A 293 30.20 1.04 12.86
N PHE A 294 29.76 -0.11 13.36
CA PHE A 294 30.59 -1.29 13.53
C PHE A 294 30.13 -2.40 12.60
N PHE A 295 31.05 -3.06 11.90
CA PHE A 295 30.75 -4.29 11.19
C PHE A 295 31.13 -5.48 12.07
N ILE A 296 30.25 -6.47 12.16
CA ILE A 296 30.43 -7.67 12.99
C ILE A 296 30.03 -8.93 12.23
N ASP A 297 30.64 -10.06 12.57
CA ASP A 297 30.38 -11.33 11.88
C ASP A 297 29.03 -11.94 12.24
N ASP A 298 28.46 -12.76 11.36
CA ASP A 298 27.29 -13.54 11.71
C ASP A 298 27.62 -14.72 12.63
N ILE A 299 26.65 -15.14 13.44
CA ILE A 299 26.76 -16.37 14.23
C ILE A 299 26.48 -17.57 13.32
N CYS A 300 27.42 -18.51 13.24
CA CYS A 300 27.29 -19.75 12.48
C CYS A 300 27.91 -20.90 13.31
N GLU A 301 27.28 -22.07 13.34
CA GLU A 301 27.74 -23.22 14.17
C GLU A 301 28.90 -23.98 13.52
N HIS A 302 28.99 -24.00 12.19
CA HIS A 302 29.98 -24.77 11.45
C HIS A 302 30.76 -23.92 10.44
N TYR A 303 32.01 -23.62 10.79
CA TYR A 303 33.03 -23.20 9.82
C TYR A 303 33.87 -24.41 9.45
N ALA A 304 33.79 -24.89 8.22
CA ALA A 304 34.75 -25.86 7.71
C ALA A 304 35.82 -25.12 6.91
N ASN A 305 37.10 -25.35 7.26
CA ASN A 305 38.25 -24.70 6.62
C ASN A 305 38.18 -23.16 6.60
N GLY A 306 37.54 -22.55 7.59
CA GLY A 306 37.39 -21.08 7.68
C GLY A 306 36.29 -20.48 6.79
N TYR A 307 35.50 -21.28 6.08
CA TYR A 307 34.41 -20.79 5.22
C TYR A 307 33.03 -21.27 5.68
N LEU A 308 32.03 -20.41 5.47
CA LEU A 308 30.61 -20.72 5.64
C LEU A 308 30.20 -21.80 4.63
N GLN A 309 29.57 -22.90 5.06
CA GLN A 309 29.14 -23.95 4.12
C GLN A 309 27.85 -23.58 3.39
N SER A 310 26.89 -22.93 4.07
CA SER A 310 25.66 -22.44 3.43
C SER A 310 25.06 -21.20 4.11
N THR A 311 24.27 -20.42 3.37
CA THR A 311 23.53 -19.28 3.94
C THR A 311 22.44 -19.69 4.93
N GLU A 312 22.02 -20.96 4.91
CA GLU A 312 20.96 -21.50 5.77
C GLU A 312 21.44 -21.69 7.22
N GLU A 313 22.75 -21.85 7.40
CA GLU A 313 23.45 -22.00 8.68
C GLU A 313 23.73 -20.66 9.39
N ILE A 314 23.43 -19.54 8.74
CA ILE A 314 23.55 -18.21 9.34
C ILE A 314 22.42 -18.01 10.35
N MET A 315 22.77 -17.98 11.64
CA MET A 315 21.79 -17.90 12.73
C MET A 315 21.30 -16.46 12.99
N THR A 316 22.01 -15.45 12.46
CA THR A 316 21.73 -14.02 12.65
C THR A 316 21.36 -13.28 11.36
N ASP A 317 20.94 -13.98 10.30
CA ASP A 317 20.76 -13.40 8.97
C ASP A 317 19.86 -12.15 9.01
N GLY A 318 20.43 -11.01 8.67
CA GLY A 318 19.70 -9.76 8.53
C GLY A 318 19.41 -9.02 9.83
N CYS A 319 19.94 -9.44 10.99
CA CYS A 319 19.69 -8.76 12.27
C CYS A 319 20.98 -8.35 13.01
N GLY A 320 21.15 -7.05 13.19
CA GLY A 320 22.27 -6.43 13.92
C GLY A 320 21.81 -5.76 15.20
N PHE A 321 22.67 -4.93 15.79
CA PHE A 321 22.39 -4.26 17.06
C PHE A 321 22.40 -2.74 16.98
N MET A 322 21.73 -2.09 17.91
CA MET A 322 21.84 -0.66 18.20
C MET A 322 21.83 -0.44 19.71
N ASN A 323 22.52 0.59 20.18
CA ASN A 323 22.58 0.87 21.61
C ASN A 323 21.33 1.64 22.09
N TRP A 324 21.18 1.78 23.41
CA TRP A 324 19.99 2.42 23.97
C TRP A 324 19.82 3.88 23.52
N SER A 325 20.93 4.63 23.40
CA SER A 325 20.93 6.01 22.92
C SER A 325 20.38 6.14 21.49
N ALA A 326 20.71 5.19 20.60
CA ALA A 326 20.13 5.12 19.26
C ALA A 326 18.62 4.82 19.31
N CYS A 327 18.20 3.80 20.08
CA CYS A 327 16.77 3.47 20.27
C CYS A 327 15.97 4.68 20.75
N ARG A 328 16.51 5.43 21.72
CA ARG A 328 15.88 6.63 22.28
C ARG A 328 15.79 7.75 21.27
N ALA A 329 16.87 8.03 20.54
CA ALA A 329 16.88 9.08 19.52
C ALA A 329 15.84 8.80 18.43
N ILE A 330 15.74 7.54 17.97
CA ILE A 330 14.72 7.09 17.02
C ILE A 330 13.32 7.22 17.64
N GLY A 331 13.13 6.82 18.89
CA GLY A 331 11.87 6.94 19.61
C GLY A 331 11.37 8.40 19.68
N ILE A 332 12.27 9.35 19.95
CA ILE A 332 11.96 10.79 19.97
C ILE A 332 11.61 11.28 18.57
N ALA A 333 12.43 10.96 17.55
CA ALA A 333 12.18 11.37 16.16
C ALA A 333 10.86 10.83 15.60
N MET A 334 10.41 9.67 16.11
CA MET A 334 9.15 9.04 15.73
C MET A 334 7.99 9.37 16.66
N GLN A 335 8.19 10.16 17.71
CA GLN A 335 7.19 10.43 18.76
C GLN A 335 6.56 9.13 19.31
N SER A 336 7.38 8.09 19.42
CA SER A 336 6.96 6.79 19.93
C SER A 336 6.74 6.86 21.44
N GLN A 337 5.64 6.26 21.91
CA GLN A 337 5.35 6.16 23.34
C GLN A 337 6.18 5.09 24.05
N ILE A 338 6.73 4.14 23.29
CA ILE A 338 7.54 3.02 23.78
C ILE A 338 8.91 3.10 23.10
N LEU A 339 9.97 2.75 23.83
CA LEU A 339 11.31 2.65 23.27
C LEU A 339 11.31 1.59 22.13
N PRO A 340 11.61 1.96 20.89
CA PRO A 340 11.63 1.01 19.78
C PRO A 340 12.88 0.14 19.89
N ILE A 341 12.79 -0.97 20.63
CA ILE A 341 13.91 -1.89 20.84
C ILE A 341 14.29 -2.67 19.58
N VAL A 342 13.44 -2.68 18.55
CA VAL A 342 13.76 -3.20 17.24
C VAL A 342 13.25 -2.24 16.18
N ILE A 343 13.98 -2.12 15.07
CA ILE A 343 13.52 -1.38 13.89
C ILE A 343 13.90 -2.12 12.62
N GLN A 344 13.17 -1.84 11.53
CA GLN A 344 13.60 -2.18 10.18
C GLN A 344 14.15 -0.91 9.50
N GLY A 345 15.38 -0.96 8.98
CA GLY A 345 16.05 0.24 8.47
C GLY A 345 17.01 0.00 7.30
N ARG A 346 17.64 1.07 6.82
CA ARG A 346 18.74 1.04 5.83
C ARG A 346 19.82 2.03 6.23
N ILE A 347 21.09 1.65 6.16
CA ILE A 347 22.25 2.49 6.51
C ILE A 347 23.53 1.86 5.96
N ALA A 348 24.51 2.65 5.52
CA ALA A 348 25.84 2.19 5.11
C ALA A 348 25.85 0.92 4.21
N GLY A 349 25.03 0.90 3.15
CA GLY A 349 24.91 -0.26 2.25
C GLY A 349 24.14 -1.47 2.82
N ALA A 350 23.79 -1.42 4.10
CA ALA A 350 23.12 -2.47 4.84
C ALA A 350 21.59 -2.37 4.84
N LYS A 351 20.95 -3.54 4.91
CA LYS A 351 19.51 -3.74 5.04
C LYS A 351 19.24 -4.82 6.09
N GLY A 352 18.35 -4.53 7.03
CA GLY A 352 17.89 -5.54 7.98
C GLY A 352 17.05 -4.98 9.12
N LEU A 353 17.02 -5.75 10.20
CA LEU A 353 16.54 -5.35 11.51
C LEU A 353 17.70 -4.95 12.42
N TRP A 354 17.50 -3.98 13.31
CA TRP A 354 18.44 -3.67 14.38
C TRP A 354 17.73 -3.77 15.72
N LEU A 355 18.25 -4.64 16.58
CA LEU A 355 17.75 -4.93 17.92
C LEU A 355 18.55 -4.15 18.97
N LEU A 356 17.95 -3.84 20.11
CA LEU A 356 18.66 -3.31 21.27
C LEU A 356 19.78 -4.28 21.68
N HIS A 357 21.00 -3.74 21.76
CA HIS A 357 22.18 -4.51 22.15
C HIS A 357 21.96 -5.22 23.50
N PRO A 358 22.29 -6.51 23.67
CA PRO A 358 22.05 -7.25 24.92
C PRO A 358 22.93 -6.83 26.09
N ASP A 359 24.18 -6.46 25.82
CA ASP A 359 25.15 -6.04 26.85
C ASP A 359 24.73 -4.73 27.52
N ALA A 360 24.59 -4.77 28.85
CA ALA A 360 24.19 -3.65 29.68
C ALA A 360 25.13 -2.44 29.57
N LYS A 361 26.41 -2.63 29.20
CA LYS A 361 27.32 -1.50 28.97
C LYS A 361 26.84 -0.57 27.85
N HIS A 362 26.10 -1.11 26.88
CA HIS A 362 25.54 -0.37 25.75
C HIS A 362 24.16 0.23 26.05
N HIS A 363 23.76 0.23 27.33
CA HIS A 363 22.54 0.88 27.80
C HIS A 363 22.82 2.19 28.56
N ASP A 364 24.10 2.59 28.65
CA ASP A 364 24.46 3.86 29.26
C ASP A 364 23.97 5.04 28.40
N GLN A 365 23.26 5.97 29.04
CA GLN A 365 22.71 7.17 28.41
C GLN A 365 23.80 8.19 28.04
N SER A 366 25.01 8.03 28.59
CA SER A 366 26.17 8.86 28.26
C SER A 366 26.82 8.47 26.92
N GLU A 367 26.61 7.24 26.45
CA GLU A 367 27.15 6.79 25.17
C GLU A 367 26.47 7.50 23.99
N PRO A 368 27.23 7.84 22.93
CA PRO A 368 26.62 8.32 21.70
C PRO A 368 25.80 7.21 21.04
N PRO A 369 24.88 7.54 20.11
CA PRO A 369 24.23 6.52 19.30
C PRO A 369 25.25 5.66 18.54
N MET A 370 25.11 4.34 18.66
CA MET A 370 25.96 3.33 18.02
C MET A 370 25.12 2.25 17.33
N ILE A 371 25.69 1.69 16.26
CA ILE A 371 25.03 0.66 15.45
C ILE A 371 26.03 -0.41 15.01
N TRP A 372 25.61 -1.66 15.05
CA TRP A 372 26.37 -2.81 14.60
C TRP A 372 25.66 -3.50 13.44
N ILE A 373 26.39 -3.74 12.37
CA ILE A 373 25.92 -4.27 11.10
C ILE A 373 26.54 -5.65 10.89
N ARG A 374 25.70 -6.68 10.73
CA ARG A 374 26.18 -8.03 10.40
C ARG A 374 26.66 -8.13 8.95
N SER A 375 27.59 -9.03 8.67
CA SER A 375 28.03 -9.37 7.30
C SER A 375 26.86 -9.70 6.38
N SER A 376 25.88 -10.46 6.88
CA SER A 376 24.63 -10.78 6.19
C SER A 376 23.79 -9.53 5.89
N GLN A 377 23.81 -8.48 6.72
CA GLN A 377 23.06 -7.24 6.48
C GLN A 377 23.70 -6.37 5.38
N ASN A 378 25.02 -6.41 5.23
CA ASN A 378 25.74 -5.58 4.28
C ASN A 378 25.48 -6.07 2.83
N LYS A 379 24.62 -5.35 2.10
CA LYS A 379 24.15 -5.78 0.77
C LYS A 379 24.88 -5.07 -0.37
N ILE A 380 25.50 -3.93 -0.09
CA ILE A 380 26.27 -3.11 -1.03
C ILE A 380 27.55 -2.70 -0.33
N GLN A 381 28.69 -3.12 -0.86
CA GLN A 381 29.97 -2.61 -0.40
C GLN A 381 30.15 -1.16 -0.86
N LEU A 382 30.44 -0.29 0.10
CA LEU A 382 30.68 1.14 -0.10
C LEU A 382 32.14 1.47 0.27
N PRO A 383 32.64 2.67 -0.08
CA PRO A 383 33.97 3.12 0.34
C PRO A 383 34.15 3.09 1.88
N PRO A 384 35.40 3.16 2.37
CA PRO A 384 35.69 3.20 3.82
C PRO A 384 34.86 4.25 4.56
N LEU A 385 34.47 3.93 5.80
CA LEU A 385 33.54 4.72 6.62
C LEU A 385 33.95 6.19 6.75
N GLU A 386 35.25 6.48 6.77
CA GLU A 386 35.86 7.80 6.89
C GLU A 386 35.60 8.68 5.66
N THR A 387 35.36 8.05 4.51
CA THR A 387 35.13 8.71 3.22
C THR A 387 33.67 8.66 2.79
N LEU A 388 32.79 8.05 3.59
CA LEU A 388 31.38 7.94 3.26
C LEU A 388 30.71 9.31 3.23
N ASP A 389 29.94 9.53 2.17
CA ASP A 389 29.01 10.65 2.10
C ASP A 389 27.99 10.57 3.26
N ARG A 390 27.61 11.74 3.79
CA ARG A 390 26.63 11.89 4.87
C ARG A 390 25.36 11.06 4.66
N SER A 391 24.86 10.96 3.42
CA SER A 391 23.65 10.18 3.10
C SER A 391 23.76 8.70 3.43
N HIS A 392 24.97 8.14 3.50
CA HIS A 392 25.21 6.75 3.88
C HIS A 392 25.24 6.53 5.39
N CYS A 393 25.57 7.57 6.17
CA CYS A 393 25.60 7.55 7.63
C CYS A 393 24.23 7.86 8.28
N ILE A 394 23.21 8.17 7.47
CA ILE A 394 21.83 8.38 7.92
C ILE A 394 21.09 7.05 7.91
N LEU A 395 20.51 6.72 9.06
CA LEU A 395 19.57 5.63 9.22
C LEU A 395 18.21 6.03 8.65
N ASP A 396 17.85 5.34 7.58
CA ASP A 396 16.55 5.44 6.95
C ASP A 396 15.61 4.40 7.54
N LEU A 397 14.73 4.84 8.44
CA LEU A 397 13.73 4.00 9.07
C LEU A 397 12.67 3.58 8.04
N VAL A 398 12.52 2.27 7.88
CA VAL A 398 11.49 1.67 7.04
C VAL A 398 10.25 1.36 7.87
N ARG A 399 10.44 0.77 9.08
CA ARG A 399 9.35 0.43 10.00
C ARG A 399 9.78 0.36 11.47
N LEU A 400 8.87 0.80 12.33
CA LEU A 400 8.81 0.45 13.74
C LEU A 400 8.35 -1.01 13.95
N PRO A 401 8.48 -1.58 15.16
CA PRO A 401 8.00 -2.93 15.45
C PRO A 401 6.54 -3.12 15.03
N ARG A 402 6.24 -4.21 14.32
CA ARG A 402 4.88 -4.59 13.95
C ARG A 402 4.40 -5.71 14.86
N LEU A 403 3.23 -5.52 15.45
CA LEU A 403 2.50 -6.54 16.18
C LEU A 403 1.10 -6.67 15.56
N THR A 404 0.67 -7.88 15.23
CA THR A 404 -0.71 -8.17 14.83
C THR A 404 -1.25 -9.29 15.70
N VAL A 405 -2.21 -8.95 16.58
CA VAL A 405 -2.88 -9.87 17.52
C VAL A 405 -4.40 -9.64 17.44
N PRO A 406 -5.21 -10.69 17.21
CA PRO A 406 -4.82 -11.99 16.69
C PRO A 406 -4.32 -11.91 15.23
N SER A 407 -3.51 -12.88 14.81
CA SER A 407 -3.18 -13.06 13.39
C SER A 407 -4.28 -13.83 12.64
N ALA A 408 -4.12 -13.99 11.32
CA ALA A 408 -5.04 -14.75 10.48
C ALA A 408 -4.30 -15.74 9.59
N ILE A 409 -4.88 -16.92 9.40
CA ILE A 409 -4.40 -17.92 8.44
C ILE A 409 -5.05 -17.68 7.07
N ASN A 410 -4.38 -18.15 6.02
CA ASN A 410 -4.85 -18.05 4.64
C ASN A 410 -4.94 -19.42 3.97
N ARG A 411 -5.35 -19.43 2.71
CA ARG A 411 -5.52 -20.61 1.87
C ARG A 411 -4.32 -21.57 1.84
N GLN A 412 -3.11 -21.03 1.69
CA GLN A 412 -1.88 -21.82 1.62
C GLN A 412 -1.58 -22.45 2.99
N THR A 413 -1.67 -21.63 4.05
CA THR A 413 -1.53 -22.08 5.44
C THR A 413 -2.51 -23.22 5.77
N ILE A 414 -3.78 -23.04 5.46
CA ILE A 414 -4.85 -24.02 5.75
C ILE A 414 -4.55 -25.36 5.06
N THR A 415 -4.10 -25.30 3.79
CA THR A 415 -3.75 -26.50 3.03
C THR A 415 -2.57 -27.24 3.67
N ASN A 416 -1.55 -26.49 4.12
CA ASN A 416 -0.39 -27.06 4.80
C ASN A 416 -0.75 -27.67 6.17
N LEU A 417 -1.56 -26.98 6.99
CA LEU A 417 -2.03 -27.49 8.28
C LEU A 417 -2.78 -28.82 8.12
N SER A 418 -3.71 -28.90 7.17
CA SER A 418 -4.46 -30.12 6.86
C SER A 418 -3.52 -31.25 6.38
N ALA A 419 -2.56 -30.95 5.51
CA ALA A 419 -1.58 -31.93 5.04
C ALA A 419 -0.68 -32.49 6.17
N ASN A 420 -0.46 -31.71 7.24
CA ASN A 420 0.32 -32.08 8.41
C ASN A 420 -0.53 -32.61 9.58
N GLY A 421 -1.78 -33.02 9.30
CA GLY A 421 -2.61 -33.81 10.21
C GLY A 421 -3.58 -33.01 11.07
N VAL A 422 -3.69 -31.68 10.88
CA VAL A 422 -4.73 -30.88 11.54
C VAL A 422 -6.10 -31.28 10.98
N PRO A 423 -7.07 -31.69 11.81
CA PRO A 423 -8.40 -32.07 11.34
C PRO A 423 -9.14 -30.91 10.71
N ASP A 424 -9.82 -31.15 9.58
CA ASP A 424 -10.65 -30.15 8.91
C ASP A 424 -11.68 -29.52 9.86
N SER A 425 -12.23 -30.31 10.79
CA SER A 425 -13.19 -29.85 11.81
C SER A 425 -12.64 -28.78 12.75
N ALA A 426 -11.33 -28.77 13.02
CA ALA A 426 -10.70 -27.73 13.85
C ALA A 426 -10.72 -26.38 13.13
N ILE A 427 -10.40 -26.38 11.82
CA ILE A 427 -10.39 -25.17 10.99
C ILE A 427 -11.82 -24.72 10.68
N GLU A 428 -12.75 -25.65 10.46
CA GLU A 428 -14.19 -25.34 10.33
C GLU A 428 -14.74 -24.62 11.56
N LYS A 429 -14.36 -25.08 12.75
CA LYS A 429 -14.76 -24.46 14.02
C LYS A 429 -14.23 -23.03 14.11
N LEU A 430 -12.95 -22.81 13.80
CA LEU A 430 -12.36 -21.46 13.78
C LEU A 430 -13.04 -20.54 12.75
N LEU A 431 -13.36 -21.06 11.56
CA LEU A 431 -14.13 -20.32 10.55
C LEU A 431 -15.51 -19.93 11.07
N GLU A 432 -16.22 -20.86 11.69
CA GLU A 432 -17.57 -20.65 12.22
C GLU A 432 -17.59 -19.67 13.39
N GLU A 433 -16.74 -19.88 14.39
CA GLU A 433 -16.65 -19.01 15.57
C GLU A 433 -16.17 -17.61 15.20
N GLY A 434 -15.12 -17.51 14.36
CA GLY A 434 -14.62 -16.23 13.86
C GLY A 434 -15.69 -15.45 13.11
N LEU A 435 -16.35 -16.08 12.13
CA LEU A 435 -17.43 -15.45 11.37
C LEU A 435 -18.59 -15.03 12.27
N LEU A 436 -19.07 -15.90 13.14
CA LEU A 436 -20.21 -15.60 14.02
C LEU A 436 -19.87 -14.48 15.01
N SER A 437 -18.64 -14.43 15.53
CA SER A 437 -18.20 -13.38 16.46
C SER A 437 -18.21 -11.98 15.83
N GLU A 438 -17.97 -11.87 14.51
CA GLU A 438 -18.07 -10.60 13.78
C GLU A 438 -19.52 -10.26 13.38
N ILE A 439 -20.35 -11.26 13.12
CA ILE A 439 -21.74 -11.08 12.69
C ILE A 439 -22.70 -10.78 13.85
N GLU A 440 -22.52 -11.41 15.00
CA GLU A 440 -23.44 -11.26 16.14
C GLU A 440 -23.60 -9.78 16.57
N PRO A 441 -22.52 -8.98 16.75
CA PRO A 441 -22.63 -7.56 17.07
C PRO A 441 -23.31 -6.72 15.97
N LEU A 442 -23.30 -7.19 14.71
CA LEU A 442 -23.97 -6.51 13.58
C LEU A 442 -25.48 -6.77 13.55
N THR A 443 -25.96 -7.78 14.28
CA THR A 443 -27.35 -8.25 14.25
C THR A 443 -28.07 -8.17 15.60
N ASN A 444 -27.36 -7.87 16.70
CA ASN A 444 -27.95 -7.67 18.02
C ASN A 444 -28.54 -6.25 18.17
N TRP A 445 -29.80 -6.07 17.76
CA TRP A 445 -30.50 -4.78 17.84
C TRP A 445 -31.36 -4.60 19.10
N THR A 446 -31.30 -5.56 20.04
CA THR A 446 -32.09 -5.55 21.29
C THR A 446 -31.28 -5.16 22.51
N ALA A 447 -29.95 -5.08 22.39
CA ALA A 447 -29.08 -4.69 23.48
C ALA A 447 -29.34 -3.25 23.97
N ILE A 448 -29.10 -3.00 25.26
CA ILE A 448 -29.03 -1.64 25.78
C ILE A 448 -27.94 -0.88 25.01
N ASN A 449 -28.23 0.35 24.58
CA ASN A 449 -27.32 1.15 23.75
C ASN A 449 -26.87 0.45 22.45
N PHE A 450 -27.69 -0.44 21.86
CA PHE A 450 -27.31 -1.22 20.68
C PHE A 450 -26.77 -0.36 19.53
N ARG A 451 -27.25 0.88 19.33
CA ARG A 451 -26.75 1.80 18.30
C ARG A 451 -25.24 2.04 18.41
N ALA A 452 -24.73 2.23 19.63
CA ALA A 452 -23.31 2.43 19.87
C ALA A 452 -22.51 1.13 19.71
N HIS A 453 -23.04 0.00 20.17
CA HIS A 453 -22.41 -1.31 19.95
C HIS A 453 -22.35 -1.68 18.47
N LEU A 454 -23.42 -1.45 17.74
CA LEU A 454 -23.52 -1.68 16.30
C LEU A 454 -22.58 -0.75 15.53
N ALA A 455 -22.51 0.53 15.88
CA ALA A 455 -21.55 1.46 15.30
C ALA A 455 -20.11 1.00 15.56
N LYS A 456 -19.82 0.48 16.76
CA LYS A 456 -18.50 -0.08 17.08
C LYS A 456 -18.19 -1.35 16.28
N ALA A 457 -19.17 -2.22 16.09
CA ALA A 457 -19.03 -3.42 15.26
C ALA A 457 -18.72 -3.05 13.80
N ILE A 458 -19.37 -2.03 13.26
CA ILE A 458 -19.10 -1.48 11.92
C ILE A 458 -17.69 -0.87 11.84
N GLU A 459 -17.24 -0.13 12.87
CA GLU A 459 -15.88 0.40 12.93
C GLU A 459 -14.82 -0.71 12.82
N ASN A 460 -15.04 -1.81 13.55
CA ASN A 460 -14.14 -2.96 13.57
C ASN A 460 -14.17 -3.71 12.23
N ALA A 461 -15.35 -4.07 11.72
CA ALA A 461 -15.53 -4.79 10.46
C ALA A 461 -14.96 -4.01 9.25
N GLY A 462 -15.05 -2.67 9.30
CA GLY A 462 -14.50 -1.78 8.26
C GLY A 462 -13.02 -1.45 8.42
N GLY A 463 -12.36 -1.88 9.50
CA GLY A 463 -10.97 -1.52 9.81
C GLY A 463 -10.75 0.01 9.91
N LEU A 464 -11.77 0.75 10.37
CA LEU A 464 -11.79 2.22 10.24
C LEU A 464 -10.70 2.91 11.05
N VAL A 465 -10.37 2.40 12.25
CA VAL A 465 -9.29 2.96 13.09
C VAL A 465 -7.95 2.91 12.36
N GLY A 466 -7.57 1.74 11.84
CA GLY A 466 -6.33 1.56 11.09
C GLY A 466 -6.32 2.41 9.81
N GLY A 467 -7.44 2.42 9.08
CA GLY A 467 -7.60 3.26 7.90
C GLY A 467 -7.42 4.76 8.17
N ARG A 468 -8.02 5.28 9.25
CA ARG A 468 -7.90 6.68 9.67
C ARG A 468 -6.49 7.01 10.19
N ARG A 469 -5.86 6.13 10.99
CA ARG A 469 -4.46 6.29 11.42
C ARG A 469 -3.49 6.33 10.25
N GLY A 470 -3.66 5.42 9.28
CA GLY A 470 -2.87 5.42 8.04
C GLY A 470 -3.03 6.72 7.25
N ARG A 471 -4.26 7.24 7.13
CA ARG A 471 -4.49 8.55 6.49
C ARG A 471 -3.86 9.72 7.25
N GLN A 472 -3.96 9.71 8.58
CA GLN A 472 -3.37 10.75 9.43
C GLN A 472 -1.84 10.78 9.32
N ALA A 473 -1.19 9.61 9.34
CA ALA A 473 0.25 9.50 9.17
C ALA A 473 0.71 9.82 7.74
N GLY A 474 -0.20 9.78 6.76
CA GLY A 474 0.06 10.12 5.36
C GLY A 474 1.22 9.30 4.80
N LEU A 475 2.27 9.99 4.34
CA LEU A 475 3.47 9.39 3.74
C LEU A 475 4.30 8.56 4.73
N GLU A 476 4.11 8.77 6.03
CA GLU A 476 4.85 8.06 7.08
C GLU A 476 4.10 6.82 7.61
N ALA A 477 2.90 6.55 7.11
CA ALA A 477 2.05 5.46 7.60
C ALA A 477 2.70 4.08 7.57
N ARG A 478 3.61 3.85 6.60
CA ARG A 478 4.43 2.64 6.54
C ARG A 478 5.40 2.55 7.73
N ALA A 479 6.09 3.64 8.05
CA ALA A 479 7.05 3.70 9.16
C ALA A 479 6.37 3.41 10.51
N PHE A 480 5.13 3.87 10.67
CA PHE A 480 4.27 3.62 11.83
C PHE A 480 3.49 2.30 11.80
N THR A 481 3.77 1.41 10.84
CA THR A 481 3.11 0.09 10.72
C THR A 481 1.58 0.14 10.61
N TYR A 482 1.00 1.27 10.20
CA TYR A 482 -0.45 1.44 10.00
C TYR A 482 -0.95 0.84 8.67
N ILE A 483 -0.03 0.37 7.82
CA ILE A 483 -0.34 -0.18 6.51
C ILE A 483 0.39 -1.53 6.33
N PRO A 484 -0.28 -2.59 5.82
CA PRO A 484 0.32 -3.89 5.51
C PRO A 484 1.36 -3.85 4.37
N ASP A 485 2.13 -4.93 4.20
CA ASP A 485 3.13 -5.06 3.12
C ASP A 485 2.54 -5.13 1.70
N GLU A 486 1.33 -5.67 1.54
CA GLU A 486 0.75 -5.99 0.23
C GLU A 486 -0.02 -4.83 -0.44
N SER A 487 -0.03 -3.63 0.15
CA SER A 487 -0.88 -2.52 -0.33
C SER A 487 -0.26 -1.63 -1.40
N ASP A 488 0.95 -1.91 -1.90
CA ASP A 488 1.64 -1.06 -2.88
C ASP A 488 0.77 -0.82 -4.15
N GLU A 489 -0.15 -1.74 -4.52
CA GLU A 489 -1.09 -1.58 -5.64
C GLU A 489 -2.23 -0.57 -5.38
N ASN A 490 -2.64 -0.40 -4.13
CA ASN A 490 -3.72 0.53 -3.73
C ASN A 490 -3.20 1.87 -3.22
N GLU A 491 -1.88 2.09 -3.23
CA GLU A 491 -1.25 3.32 -2.74
C GLU A 491 -1.32 4.45 -3.76
N ASP A 492 -1.23 4.15 -5.07
CA ASP A 492 -1.38 5.14 -6.15
C ASP A 492 -2.83 5.74 -6.21
N LEU A 493 -3.82 5.08 -5.57
CA LEU A 493 -5.21 5.56 -5.45
C LEU A 493 -5.46 6.43 -4.20
N ARG A 494 -4.50 6.51 -3.27
CA ARG A 494 -4.62 7.30 -2.02
C ARG A 494 -4.08 8.72 -2.15
N ASP A 495 -3.40 9.03 -3.26
CA ASP A 495 -2.84 10.36 -3.57
C ASP A 495 -3.86 11.38 -4.11
N GLY A 496 -5.14 10.99 -4.20
CA GLY A 496 -6.22 11.97 -4.15
C GLY A 496 -6.27 12.52 -2.73
N ALA A 497 -5.53 13.61 -2.46
CA ALA A 497 -5.59 14.34 -1.20
C ALA A 497 -7.05 14.41 -0.71
N TYR A 498 -7.36 13.69 0.37
CA TYR A 498 -8.68 13.66 0.97
C TYR A 498 -9.10 15.11 1.23
N LYS A 499 -10.22 15.51 0.62
CA LYS A 499 -10.56 16.93 0.40
C LYS A 499 -10.72 17.74 1.70
N ASP A 500 -10.96 17.08 2.84
CA ASP A 500 -11.27 17.77 4.11
C ASP A 500 -11.33 16.82 5.35
N GLY A 501 -10.27 16.05 5.63
CA GLY A 501 -10.20 15.21 6.86
C GLY A 501 -9.71 13.78 6.67
N LEU A 502 -9.99 12.91 7.65
CA LEU A 502 -9.62 11.48 7.64
C LEU A 502 -10.68 10.61 6.96
N VAL A 503 -11.82 11.16 6.56
CA VAL A 503 -12.93 10.46 5.90
C VAL A 503 -13.20 11.05 4.52
N ASP A 504 -13.25 10.17 3.53
CA ASP A 504 -13.48 10.50 2.13
C ASP A 504 -14.98 10.74 1.87
N ARG A 505 -15.36 11.93 1.38
CA ARG A 505 -16.77 12.36 1.28
C ARG A 505 -17.11 12.94 -0.08
N TYR A 506 -18.40 12.94 -0.41
CA TYR A 506 -18.98 13.81 -1.43
C TYR A 506 -19.02 15.24 -0.90
N ALA A 507 -18.50 16.19 -1.67
CA ALA A 507 -18.54 17.61 -1.30
C ALA A 507 -20.00 18.07 -1.17
N GLU A 508 -20.23 19.17 -0.44
CA GLU A 508 -21.55 19.74 -0.11
C GLU A 508 -22.51 18.85 0.71
N SER A 509 -22.83 17.63 0.25
CA SER A 509 -23.70 16.67 0.97
C SER A 509 -23.10 16.15 2.27
N GLY A 510 -21.76 16.09 2.34
CA GLY A 510 -20.99 15.52 3.45
C GLY A 510 -21.09 14.00 3.60
N CYS A 511 -21.73 13.30 2.65
CA CYS A 511 -21.92 11.85 2.68
C CYS A 511 -20.57 11.12 2.51
N PRO A 512 -20.18 10.21 3.43
CA PRO A 512 -19.01 9.38 3.23
C PRO A 512 -19.12 8.50 1.98
N THR A 513 -17.99 8.28 1.29
CA THR A 513 -17.93 7.37 0.14
C THR A 513 -17.75 5.91 0.56
N ASN A 514 -17.23 5.67 1.77
CA ASN A 514 -17.07 4.36 2.36
C ASN A 514 -18.37 3.92 3.05
N LEU A 515 -18.89 2.74 2.67
CA LEU A 515 -20.11 2.13 3.21
C LEU A 515 -20.13 2.04 4.75
N TYR A 516 -19.01 1.64 5.36
CA TYR A 516 -18.89 1.50 6.81
C TYR A 516 -19.01 2.85 7.51
N GLU A 517 -18.41 3.90 6.94
CA GLU A 517 -18.49 5.27 7.46
C GLU A 517 -19.93 5.81 7.37
N VAL A 518 -20.63 5.57 6.25
CA VAL A 518 -22.05 5.95 6.11
C VAL A 518 -22.91 5.28 7.18
N ALA A 519 -22.82 3.96 7.32
CA ALA A 519 -23.65 3.22 8.28
C ALA A 519 -23.35 3.63 9.73
N ARG A 520 -22.08 3.88 10.05
CA ARG A 520 -21.64 4.40 11.35
C ARG A 520 -22.22 5.77 11.65
N GLU A 521 -22.12 6.72 10.71
CA GLU A 521 -22.62 8.08 10.92
C GLU A 521 -24.13 8.14 11.09
N LEU A 522 -24.88 7.34 10.33
CA LEU A 522 -26.33 7.22 10.52
C LEU A 522 -26.69 6.78 11.96
N LEU A 523 -25.98 5.78 12.49
CA LEU A 523 -26.21 5.31 13.87
C LEU A 523 -25.88 6.37 14.91
N LEU A 524 -24.76 7.09 14.72
CA LEU A 524 -24.35 8.16 15.64
C LEU A 524 -25.27 9.39 15.57
N ALA A 525 -25.88 9.65 14.41
CA ALA A 525 -26.91 10.69 14.25
C ALA A 525 -28.26 10.32 14.88
N GLY A 526 -28.42 9.06 15.31
CA GLY A 526 -29.61 8.58 16.01
C GLY A 526 -30.52 7.68 15.17
N PHE A 527 -30.22 7.42 13.89
CA PHE A 527 -31.00 6.49 13.08
C PHE A 527 -30.91 5.05 13.60
N SER A 528 -31.97 4.29 13.35
CA SER A 528 -32.10 2.90 13.78
C SER A 528 -32.38 1.97 12.59
N PRO A 529 -31.75 0.78 12.50
CA PRO A 529 -32.12 -0.22 11.51
C PRO A 529 -33.55 -0.75 11.72
N LEU A 530 -34.16 -0.53 12.90
CA LEU A 530 -35.56 -0.86 13.16
C LEU A 530 -36.53 0.00 12.33
N GLU A 531 -36.11 1.20 11.96
CA GLU A 531 -36.99 2.22 11.35
C GLU A 531 -36.57 2.54 9.90
N LEU A 532 -35.26 2.55 9.61
CA LEU A 532 -34.70 3.02 8.35
C LEU A 532 -34.23 1.86 7.46
N SER A 533 -34.92 1.56 6.35
CA SER A 533 -34.49 0.48 5.45
C SER A 533 -33.18 0.74 4.73
N LEU A 534 -32.82 2.01 4.50
CA LEU A 534 -31.52 2.35 3.93
C LEU A 534 -30.38 1.76 4.77
N LEU A 535 -30.45 1.93 6.10
CA LEU A 535 -29.45 1.39 7.02
C LEU A 535 -29.47 -0.14 7.02
N ARG A 536 -30.65 -0.77 6.95
CA ARG A 536 -30.77 -2.24 6.75
C ARG A 536 -30.11 -2.71 5.45
N ASP A 537 -30.26 -1.97 4.35
CA ASP A 537 -29.64 -2.31 3.07
C ASP A 537 -28.10 -2.15 3.14
N LYS A 538 -27.58 -1.16 3.89
CA LYS A 538 -26.13 -0.99 4.11
C LYS A 538 -25.56 -2.09 5.02
N LEU A 539 -26.23 -2.40 6.12
CA LEU A 539 -25.84 -3.48 7.04
C LEU A 539 -25.81 -4.85 6.35
N LYS A 540 -26.80 -5.14 5.50
CA LYS A 540 -26.79 -6.37 4.69
C LYS A 540 -25.54 -6.48 3.83
N LYS A 541 -25.17 -5.40 3.13
CA LYS A 541 -23.93 -5.36 2.32
C LYS A 541 -22.67 -5.52 3.18
N ILE A 542 -22.64 -4.92 4.36
CA ILE A 542 -21.53 -5.11 5.31
C ILE A 542 -21.41 -6.59 5.72
N ILE A 543 -22.52 -7.24 6.08
CA ILE A 543 -22.57 -8.67 6.41
C ILE A 543 -22.13 -9.54 5.22
N GLU A 544 -22.57 -9.21 4.01
CA GLU A 544 -22.11 -9.88 2.78
C GLU A 544 -20.61 -9.69 2.56
N MET A 545 -20.04 -8.52 2.84
CA MET A 545 -18.60 -8.27 2.73
C MET A 545 -17.79 -9.03 3.80
N VAL A 546 -18.25 -9.04 5.05
CA VAL A 546 -17.61 -9.80 6.14
C VAL A 546 -17.62 -11.30 5.82
N THR A 547 -18.76 -11.86 5.44
CA THR A 547 -18.86 -13.29 5.08
C THR A 547 -17.92 -13.67 3.93
N ARG A 548 -17.76 -12.81 2.91
CA ARG A 548 -16.83 -13.06 1.79
C ARG A 548 -15.36 -13.12 2.21
N THR A 549 -14.95 -12.36 3.23
CA THR A 549 -13.57 -12.44 3.77
C THR A 549 -13.25 -13.85 4.28
N TYR A 550 -14.23 -14.53 4.88
CA TYR A 550 -14.08 -15.91 5.34
C TYR A 550 -14.25 -16.94 4.22
N VAL A 551 -15.27 -16.78 3.36
CA VAL A 551 -15.66 -17.79 2.36
C VAL A 551 -14.78 -17.75 1.10
N ASP A 552 -14.49 -16.55 0.58
CA ASP A 552 -13.78 -16.38 -0.70
C ASP A 552 -12.28 -16.20 -0.50
N GLN A 553 -11.89 -15.47 0.56
CA GLN A 553 -10.50 -15.14 0.84
C GLN A 553 -9.83 -16.10 1.82
N TYR A 554 -10.61 -16.91 2.55
CA TYR A 554 -10.12 -17.82 3.60
C TYR A 554 -9.27 -17.12 4.65
N ARG A 555 -9.53 -15.84 4.91
CA ARG A 555 -8.83 -15.09 5.95
C ARG A 555 -9.52 -15.37 7.29
N ILE A 556 -9.06 -16.42 7.97
CA ILE A 556 -9.63 -16.89 9.23
C ILE A 556 -8.75 -16.40 10.38
N SER A 557 -9.31 -15.60 11.28
CA SER A 557 -8.59 -15.18 12.48
C SER A 557 -8.40 -16.36 13.44
N VAL A 558 -7.21 -16.47 14.04
CA VAL A 558 -6.90 -17.49 15.06
C VAL A 558 -6.69 -16.77 16.39
N PRO A 559 -7.58 -16.91 17.40
CA PRO A 559 -7.53 -16.09 18.61
C PRO A 559 -6.19 -16.14 19.37
N TYR A 560 -5.60 -17.32 19.47
CA TYR A 560 -4.29 -17.54 20.11
C TYR A 560 -3.18 -17.53 19.06
N SER A 561 -2.96 -16.37 18.43
CA SER A 561 -1.91 -16.22 17.43
C SER A 561 -1.37 -14.79 17.35
N VAL A 562 -0.17 -14.66 16.79
CA VAL A 562 0.49 -13.36 16.57
C VAL A 562 1.31 -13.37 15.30
N GLU A 563 1.42 -12.22 14.64
CA GLU A 563 2.45 -11.94 13.64
C GLU A 563 3.34 -10.80 14.15
N ALA A 564 4.66 -11.03 14.17
CA ALA A 564 5.65 -10.07 14.66
C ALA A 564 7.01 -10.26 13.98
N PHE A 565 7.92 -9.30 14.17
CA PHE A 565 9.29 -9.43 13.69
C PHE A 565 10.01 -10.58 14.39
N ILE A 566 10.87 -11.28 13.65
CA ILE A 566 11.80 -12.26 14.22
C ILE A 566 13.16 -11.64 14.48
N VAL A 567 13.77 -12.03 15.59
CA VAL A 567 15.14 -11.64 15.93
C VAL A 567 15.91 -12.88 16.42
N PRO A 568 17.23 -12.97 16.15
CA PRO A 568 18.05 -13.99 16.76
C PRO A 568 18.14 -13.77 18.26
N ASP A 569 18.30 -14.85 19.02
CA ASP A 569 18.56 -14.83 20.44
C ASP A 569 19.82 -13.99 20.73
N PRO A 570 19.65 -12.81 21.35
CA PRO A 570 20.75 -11.88 21.52
C PRO A 570 21.72 -12.33 22.62
N VAL A 571 21.30 -13.25 23.51
CA VAL A 571 22.11 -13.72 24.66
C VAL A 571 22.46 -15.22 24.58
N GLY A 572 21.83 -15.99 23.70
CA GLY A 572 22.16 -17.40 23.44
C GLY A 572 21.62 -18.39 24.48
N VAL A 573 20.50 -18.06 25.13
CA VAL A 573 19.86 -18.86 26.20
C VAL A 573 18.82 -19.87 25.70
N LEU A 574 18.35 -19.75 24.46
CA LEU A 574 17.38 -20.66 23.85
C LEU A 574 18.08 -21.87 23.22
N GLU A 575 17.59 -23.08 23.49
CA GLU A 575 18.04 -24.31 22.83
C GLU A 575 17.45 -24.47 21.41
N GLU A 576 18.01 -25.37 20.60
CA GLU A 576 17.45 -25.69 19.28
C GLU A 576 15.99 -26.15 19.43
N GLY A 577 15.09 -25.55 18.65
CA GLY A 577 13.64 -25.79 18.74
C GLY A 577 12.92 -25.02 19.84
N GLU A 578 13.61 -24.13 20.58
CA GLU A 578 13.00 -23.18 21.51
C GLU A 578 12.84 -21.78 20.88
N ILE A 579 11.75 -21.11 21.24
CA ILE A 579 11.52 -19.68 20.94
C ILE A 579 11.07 -18.93 22.19
N PHE A 580 11.20 -17.61 22.20
CA PHE A 580 10.60 -16.73 23.20
C PHE A 580 9.72 -15.68 22.53
N PHE A 581 8.54 -15.41 23.10
CA PHE A 581 7.69 -14.32 22.66
C PHE A 581 6.88 -13.75 23.82
N ARG A 582 6.93 -12.42 23.97
CA ARG A 582 6.10 -11.66 24.88
C ARG A 582 5.45 -10.48 24.16
N SER A 583 4.15 -10.30 24.34
CA SER A 583 3.37 -9.22 23.73
C SER A 583 3.09 -8.09 24.71
N SER A 584 2.94 -6.88 24.18
CA SER A 584 2.31 -5.76 24.89
C SER A 584 0.78 -5.84 24.93
N GLU A 585 0.19 -6.74 24.14
CA GLU A 585 -1.26 -6.96 24.04
C GLU A 585 -1.62 -8.36 24.55
N ARG A 586 -2.88 -8.57 24.95
CA ARG A 586 -3.36 -9.87 25.45
C ARG A 586 -3.75 -10.80 24.30
N PHE A 587 -3.53 -12.10 24.46
CA PHE A 587 -4.01 -13.14 23.55
C PHE A 587 -5.35 -13.72 24.02
N GLY A 588 -6.22 -14.03 23.07
CA GLY A 588 -7.51 -14.67 23.34
C GLY A 588 -8.40 -13.88 24.31
N ASP A 589 -9.52 -14.50 24.69
CA ASP A 589 -10.48 -13.93 25.63
C ASP A 589 -10.51 -14.67 26.99
N GLU A 590 -9.75 -15.76 27.14
CA GLU A 590 -9.71 -16.53 28.39
C GLU A 590 -8.92 -15.81 29.49
N LEU A 591 -9.36 -16.00 30.73
CA LEU A 591 -8.68 -15.47 31.90
C LEU A 591 -7.42 -16.32 32.21
N SER A 592 -6.26 -15.80 31.83
CA SER A 592 -4.94 -16.37 32.16
C SER A 592 -4.19 -15.51 33.18
N ILE A 593 -3.32 -16.14 33.98
CA ILE A 593 -2.36 -15.45 34.87
C ILE A 593 -1.35 -14.65 34.04
N ASP A 594 -0.89 -15.22 32.93
CA ASP A 594 -0.07 -14.53 31.92
C ASP A 594 -0.75 -14.65 30.54
N PRO A 595 -1.56 -13.65 30.14
CA PRO A 595 -2.20 -13.63 28.83
C PRO A 595 -1.31 -13.01 27.74
N THR A 596 -0.03 -12.76 28.02
CA THR A 596 0.89 -11.98 27.16
C THR A 596 2.14 -12.73 26.74
N THR A 597 2.40 -13.90 27.30
CA THR A 597 3.53 -14.77 26.94
C THR A 597 3.03 -16.11 26.43
N PHE A 598 3.63 -16.65 25.36
CA PHE A 598 3.38 -18.04 24.96
C PHE A 598 4.30 -18.99 25.72
N THR A 599 3.75 -20.11 26.20
CA THR A 599 4.51 -21.20 26.83
C THR A 599 4.05 -22.55 26.31
N GLY A 600 4.99 -23.47 26.12
CA GLY A 600 4.75 -24.80 25.58
C GLY A 600 4.73 -24.86 24.05
N PRO A 601 4.21 -25.96 23.46
CA PRO A 601 4.22 -26.16 22.02
C PRO A 601 3.44 -25.07 21.27
N VAL A 602 4.03 -24.58 20.18
CA VAL A 602 3.42 -23.62 19.24
C VAL A 602 3.86 -23.95 17.80
N LEU A 603 3.13 -23.46 16.81
CA LEU A 603 3.55 -23.50 15.41
C LEU A 603 4.11 -22.15 14.99
N VAL A 604 5.21 -22.14 14.25
CA VAL A 604 5.75 -20.96 13.58
C VAL A 604 5.72 -21.13 12.07
N MET A 605 5.42 -20.05 11.37
CA MET A 605 5.32 -20.07 9.92
C MET A 605 5.51 -18.70 9.27
N ARG A 606 5.80 -18.72 7.97
CA ARG A 606 5.80 -17.53 7.13
C ARG A 606 5.11 -17.82 5.81
N ASN A 607 4.43 -16.82 5.26
CA ASN A 607 3.84 -16.92 3.94
C ASN A 607 4.88 -16.64 2.82
N PRO A 608 4.80 -17.35 1.68
CA PRO A 608 3.89 -18.45 1.36
C PRO A 608 4.35 -19.80 1.95
N THR A 609 3.39 -20.69 2.26
CA THR A 609 3.65 -22.07 2.70
C THR A 609 3.34 -23.07 1.58
N MET A 610 4.39 -23.52 0.90
CA MET A 610 4.34 -24.27 -0.35
C MET A 610 4.62 -25.76 -0.15
N VAL A 611 5.47 -26.15 0.80
CA VAL A 611 5.79 -27.55 1.12
C VAL A 611 5.50 -27.90 2.58
N ALA A 612 5.36 -29.19 2.87
CA ALA A 612 4.91 -29.67 4.19
C ALA A 612 5.81 -29.25 5.36
N SER A 613 7.09 -28.95 5.12
CA SER A 613 8.02 -28.47 6.14
C SER A 613 8.02 -26.96 6.36
N ASP A 614 7.22 -26.16 5.64
CA ASP A 614 7.23 -24.69 5.81
C ASP A 614 6.54 -24.19 7.09
N ILE A 615 5.90 -25.09 7.86
CA ILE A 615 5.37 -24.83 9.19
C ILE A 615 6.13 -25.72 10.18
N GLN A 616 6.67 -25.11 11.22
CA GLN A 616 7.46 -25.82 12.24
C GLN A 616 6.78 -25.76 13.60
N LYS A 617 6.60 -26.91 14.24
CA LYS A 617 6.20 -27.02 15.64
C LYS A 617 7.44 -26.93 16.52
N VAL A 618 7.46 -25.93 17.38
CA VAL A 618 8.56 -25.55 18.29
C VAL A 618 8.01 -25.36 19.70
N ASN A 619 8.89 -25.16 20.68
CA ASN A 619 8.51 -24.93 22.07
C ASN A 619 8.73 -23.46 22.46
N ALA A 620 7.68 -22.76 22.85
CA ALA A 620 7.80 -21.45 23.45
C ALA A 620 8.19 -21.58 24.93
N VAL A 621 9.26 -20.91 25.33
CA VAL A 621 9.79 -20.93 26.70
C VAL A 621 9.87 -19.51 27.25
N SER A 622 9.79 -19.38 28.58
CA SER A 622 10.01 -18.10 29.26
C SER A 622 11.44 -18.08 29.81
N ARG A 623 12.18 -17.02 29.51
CA ARG A 623 13.56 -16.77 29.97
C ARG A 623 13.63 -15.36 30.54
N ASP A 624 14.15 -15.20 31.74
CA ASP A 624 14.18 -13.90 32.44
C ASP A 624 15.07 -12.90 31.70
N GLU A 625 16.13 -13.40 31.09
CA GLU A 625 17.09 -12.66 30.27
C GLU A 625 16.44 -12.02 29.03
N LEU A 626 15.30 -12.58 28.57
CA LEU A 626 14.61 -12.14 27.37
C LEU A 626 13.38 -11.26 27.65
N LEU A 627 13.03 -11.01 28.91
CA LEU A 627 11.78 -10.33 29.30
C LEU A 627 11.63 -8.90 28.77
N SER A 628 12.74 -8.23 28.44
CA SER A 628 12.77 -6.88 27.86
C SER A 628 12.48 -6.88 26.36
N TYR A 629 12.57 -8.02 25.68
CA TYR A 629 12.34 -8.17 24.24
C TYR A 629 10.85 -8.39 23.93
N VAL A 630 10.07 -7.32 24.08
CA VAL A 630 8.61 -7.31 23.86
C VAL A 630 8.27 -7.04 22.39
N ASN A 631 7.22 -7.69 21.89
CA ASN A 631 6.70 -7.60 20.51
C ASN A 631 7.65 -8.09 19.41
N VAL A 632 8.59 -8.97 19.78
CA VAL A 632 9.48 -9.67 18.84
C VAL A 632 9.51 -11.15 19.18
N ILE A 633 9.61 -11.98 18.14
CA ILE A 633 9.78 -13.43 18.28
C ILE A 633 11.28 -13.71 18.28
N VAL A 634 11.79 -14.20 19.40
CA VAL A 634 13.21 -14.52 19.56
C VAL A 634 13.43 -15.98 19.17
N PHE A 635 14.27 -16.20 18.17
CA PHE A 635 14.66 -17.53 17.69
C PHE A 635 16.02 -17.94 18.23
N SER A 636 16.18 -19.21 18.60
CA SER A 636 17.48 -19.75 19.01
C SER A 636 18.56 -19.50 17.96
N THR A 637 19.78 -19.23 18.44
CA THR A 637 21.01 -19.15 17.64
C THR A 637 21.81 -20.46 17.67
N LYS A 638 21.21 -21.55 18.15
CA LYS A 638 21.80 -22.90 18.20
C LYS A 638 21.14 -23.83 17.18
N GLY A 639 21.87 -24.85 16.77
CA GLY A 639 21.40 -25.88 15.84
C GLY A 639 21.98 -25.71 14.44
N SER A 640 21.93 -26.81 13.68
CA SER A 640 22.57 -26.91 12.36
C SER A 640 21.99 -26.00 11.27
N GLN A 641 20.79 -25.44 11.46
CA GLN A 641 20.13 -24.55 10.50
C GLN A 641 19.23 -23.57 11.25
N SER A 642 19.20 -22.31 10.81
CA SER A 642 18.34 -21.31 11.44
C SER A 642 16.86 -21.64 11.27
N LEU A 643 16.07 -21.43 12.33
CA LEU A 643 14.62 -21.62 12.27
C LEU A 643 13.98 -20.72 11.20
N ALA A 644 14.51 -19.52 10.98
CA ALA A 644 14.07 -18.63 9.91
C ALA A 644 14.26 -19.27 8.52
N SER A 645 15.39 -19.94 8.27
CA SER A 645 15.66 -20.61 7.00
C SER A 645 14.65 -21.73 6.69
N TYR A 646 14.26 -22.53 7.69
CA TYR A 646 13.20 -23.54 7.55
C TYR A 646 11.85 -22.95 7.10
N LEU A 647 11.61 -21.66 7.38
CA LEU A 647 10.38 -20.94 7.00
C LEU A 647 10.56 -20.12 5.70
N GLY A 648 11.67 -20.34 4.98
CA GLY A 648 12.05 -19.62 3.75
C GLY A 648 12.72 -18.26 3.97
N GLY A 649 13.20 -17.97 5.19
CA GLY A 649 13.87 -16.71 5.58
C GLY A 649 12.90 -15.58 5.93
N GLY A 650 13.32 -14.32 5.78
CA GLY A 650 12.48 -13.13 6.00
C GLY A 650 12.57 -12.54 7.41
N ASP A 651 11.78 -11.50 7.69
CA ASP A 651 11.87 -10.70 8.91
C ASP A 651 10.63 -10.76 9.81
N THR A 652 9.53 -11.37 9.34
CA THR A 652 8.26 -11.45 10.06
C THR A 652 7.74 -12.90 10.03
N VAL A 653 7.27 -13.40 11.17
CA VAL A 653 6.74 -14.76 11.34
C VAL A 653 5.42 -14.71 12.10
N THR A 654 4.55 -15.67 11.80
CA THR A 654 3.32 -15.93 12.54
C THR A 654 3.51 -17.08 13.52
N ILE A 655 3.10 -16.89 14.79
CA ILE A 655 2.94 -17.96 15.79
C ILE A 655 1.47 -18.34 15.85
N LEU A 656 1.16 -19.65 15.79
CA LEU A 656 -0.16 -20.21 16.10
C LEU A 656 -0.04 -21.07 17.38
N ALA A 657 -0.82 -20.73 18.40
CA ALA A 657 -0.83 -21.41 19.70
C ALA A 657 -2.18 -22.07 20.04
N ASP A 658 -3.15 -22.06 19.12
CA ASP A 658 -4.44 -22.71 19.32
C ASP A 658 -4.27 -24.23 19.49
N ARG A 659 -4.69 -24.78 20.63
CA ARG A 659 -4.49 -26.19 20.98
C ARG A 659 -5.14 -27.16 19.99
N SER A 660 -6.28 -26.80 19.40
CA SER A 660 -6.97 -27.65 18.42
C SER A 660 -6.14 -27.86 17.15
N ILE A 661 -5.29 -26.88 16.80
CA ILE A 661 -4.32 -26.95 15.71
C ILE A 661 -3.01 -27.58 16.20
N VAL A 662 -2.40 -27.01 17.24
CA VAL A 662 -1.05 -27.36 17.67
C VAL A 662 -0.95 -28.82 18.10
N ASP A 663 -1.92 -29.33 18.88
CA ASP A 663 -1.81 -30.66 19.48
C ASP A 663 -1.92 -31.78 18.42
N THR A 664 -2.61 -31.51 17.31
CA THR A 664 -2.81 -32.47 16.21
C THR A 664 -1.78 -32.35 15.10
N PHE A 665 -1.15 -31.18 14.94
CA PHE A 665 -0.11 -30.94 13.95
C PHE A 665 1.13 -31.80 14.18
N LYS A 666 1.67 -32.37 13.10
CA LYS A 666 2.89 -33.17 13.08
C LYS A 666 3.91 -32.52 12.16
N ASN A 667 5.12 -32.30 12.68
CA ASN A 667 6.23 -31.84 11.84
C ASN A 667 6.47 -32.84 10.71
N ALA A 668 6.43 -32.34 9.48
CA ALA A 668 6.91 -33.09 8.34
C ALA A 668 8.43 -33.26 8.43
N LYS A 669 8.95 -34.30 7.79
CA LYS A 669 10.39 -34.34 7.47
C LYS A 669 10.71 -33.16 6.56
N THR A 670 11.88 -32.54 6.75
CA THR A 670 12.37 -31.47 5.89
C THR A 670 12.27 -31.90 4.44
N VAL A 671 11.42 -31.21 3.69
CA VAL A 671 11.34 -31.38 2.24
C VAL A 671 12.53 -30.62 1.67
N ARG A 672 13.31 -31.28 0.82
CA ARG A 672 14.48 -30.68 0.17
C ARG A 672 14.19 -30.40 -1.29
N GLU A 673 14.92 -29.43 -1.83
CA GLU A 673 14.91 -29.13 -3.26
C GLU A 673 15.23 -30.42 -4.06
N PRO A 674 14.45 -30.75 -5.11
CA PRO A 674 14.78 -31.85 -6.00
C PRO A 674 16.15 -31.66 -6.68
N ASN A 675 16.96 -32.72 -6.75
CA ASN A 675 18.33 -32.64 -7.28
C ASN A 675 18.39 -32.14 -8.74
N ASP A 676 17.37 -32.45 -9.55
CA ASP A 676 17.24 -32.07 -10.95
C ASP A 676 16.53 -30.71 -11.15
N LEU A 677 16.14 -30.03 -10.07
CA LEU A 677 15.39 -28.78 -10.19
C LEU A 677 16.20 -27.73 -10.96
N ARG A 678 17.51 -27.63 -10.69
CA ARG A 678 18.40 -26.64 -11.30
C ARG A 678 18.54 -26.84 -12.80
N ASP A 679 18.35 -28.05 -13.32
CA ASP A 679 18.39 -28.36 -14.75
C ASP A 679 17.24 -27.70 -15.52
N ASN A 680 16.18 -27.28 -14.84
CA ASN A 680 15.05 -26.55 -15.42
C ASN A 680 15.35 -25.07 -15.70
N PHE A 681 16.47 -24.57 -15.18
CA PHE A 681 16.89 -23.19 -15.30
C PHE A 681 18.18 -23.09 -16.11
N GLN A 682 18.32 -22.01 -16.86
CA GLN A 682 19.62 -21.61 -17.41
C GLN A 682 20.30 -20.66 -16.40
N PRO A 683 21.54 -20.97 -15.97
CA PRO A 683 22.30 -20.07 -15.12
C PRO A 683 22.83 -18.90 -15.93
N GLU A 684 22.42 -17.69 -15.57
CA GLU A 684 23.04 -16.44 -16.03
C GLU A 684 23.81 -15.80 -14.87
N ILE A 685 24.62 -16.61 -14.17
CA ILE A 685 25.39 -16.19 -13.00
C ILE A 685 26.73 -15.63 -13.47
N GLU A 686 26.67 -14.47 -14.12
CA GLU A 686 27.83 -13.67 -14.48
C GLU A 686 28.23 -12.80 -13.27
N LYS A 687 29.50 -12.85 -12.85
CA LYS A 687 30.02 -11.95 -11.80
C LYS A 687 30.15 -10.52 -12.33
N VAL A 688 30.09 -9.51 -11.46
CA VAL A 688 30.31 -8.11 -11.85
C VAL A 688 31.66 -7.93 -12.56
N SER A 689 32.74 -8.53 -12.05
CA SER A 689 34.05 -8.47 -12.74
C SER A 689 34.00 -9.03 -14.16
N ALA A 690 33.47 -10.24 -14.35
CA ALA A 690 33.37 -10.86 -15.66
C ALA A 690 32.45 -10.08 -16.63
N PHE A 691 31.37 -9.50 -16.11
CA PHE A 691 30.48 -8.61 -16.87
C PHE A 691 31.25 -7.38 -17.36
N CYS A 692 31.98 -6.73 -16.46
CA CYS A 692 32.79 -5.57 -16.76
C CYS A 692 33.89 -5.87 -17.80
N ASP A 693 34.60 -6.99 -17.65
CA ASP A 693 35.63 -7.44 -18.60
C ASP A 693 35.03 -7.80 -19.98
N ARG A 694 33.81 -8.35 -20.01
CA ARG A 694 33.13 -8.66 -21.25
C ARG A 694 32.72 -7.39 -22.00
N ILE A 695 32.11 -6.43 -21.30
CA ILE A 695 31.63 -5.22 -21.97
C ILE A 695 32.78 -4.30 -22.35
N SER A 696 33.90 -4.27 -21.63
CA SER A 696 35.04 -3.39 -21.95
C SER A 696 35.61 -3.59 -23.37
N ASN A 697 35.39 -4.77 -23.96
CA ASN A 697 35.77 -5.11 -25.33
C ASN A 697 34.75 -4.68 -26.41
N MET A 698 33.62 -4.09 -26.01
CA MET A 698 32.56 -3.61 -26.90
C MET A 698 32.67 -2.09 -27.12
N ASP A 699 32.02 -1.56 -28.16
CA ASP A 699 31.90 -0.11 -28.31
C ASP A 699 31.01 0.50 -27.20
N ASP A 700 31.27 1.75 -26.83
CA ASP A 700 30.62 2.39 -25.68
C ASP A 700 29.08 2.34 -25.71
N ALA A 701 28.46 2.44 -26.90
CA ALA A 701 27.00 2.42 -27.01
C ALA A 701 26.44 1.03 -26.68
N THR A 702 27.11 -0.02 -27.16
CA THR A 702 26.78 -1.42 -26.81
C THR A 702 27.01 -1.69 -25.33
N GLN A 703 28.09 -1.18 -24.73
CA GLN A 703 28.33 -1.34 -23.29
C GLN A 703 27.18 -0.74 -22.45
N ALA A 704 26.77 0.48 -22.80
CA ALA A 704 25.72 1.20 -22.08
C ALA A 704 24.38 0.47 -22.17
N TYR A 705 24.09 -0.08 -23.35
CA TYR A 705 22.90 -0.89 -23.60
C TYR A 705 22.89 -2.19 -22.80
N GLU A 706 24.01 -2.92 -22.76
CA GLU A 706 24.14 -4.17 -21.98
C GLU A 706 23.96 -3.93 -20.47
N LEU A 707 24.50 -2.82 -19.96
CA LEU A 707 24.25 -2.41 -18.58
C LEU A 707 22.78 -2.03 -18.36
N GLY A 708 22.19 -1.26 -19.27
CA GLY A 708 20.77 -0.90 -19.24
C GLY A 708 19.84 -2.13 -19.17
N LYS A 709 20.16 -3.20 -19.92
CA LYS A 709 19.43 -4.48 -19.86
C LYS A 709 19.50 -5.13 -18.48
N LYS A 710 20.67 -5.12 -17.83
CA LYS A 710 20.82 -5.70 -16.47
C LYS A 710 20.06 -4.88 -15.42
N LEU A 711 20.04 -3.55 -15.54
CA LEU A 711 19.31 -2.64 -14.64
C LEU A 711 17.79 -2.72 -14.81
N LEU A 712 17.31 -2.99 -16.02
CA LEU A 712 15.87 -3.08 -16.35
C LEU A 712 15.33 -4.51 -16.40
N ALA A 713 16.12 -5.51 -15.98
CA ALA A 713 15.72 -6.92 -15.98
C ALA A 713 14.44 -7.21 -15.17
N GLY A 714 14.05 -6.32 -14.24
CA GLY A 714 12.79 -6.41 -13.50
C GLY A 714 11.52 -6.28 -14.36
N LEU A 715 11.63 -5.92 -15.64
CA LEU A 715 10.52 -5.93 -16.62
C LEU A 715 10.31 -7.29 -17.29
N SER A 716 11.19 -8.27 -17.06
CA SER A 716 11.04 -9.63 -17.59
C SER A 716 9.93 -10.39 -16.86
N ASP A 717 9.22 -11.26 -17.58
CA ASP A 717 8.15 -12.09 -17.00
C ASP A 717 8.75 -13.22 -16.16
N SER A 718 8.65 -13.12 -14.84
CA SER A 718 9.19 -14.09 -13.88
C SER A 718 8.38 -15.38 -13.78
N LYS A 719 7.20 -15.49 -14.43
CA LYS A 719 6.29 -16.65 -14.40
C LYS A 719 5.85 -17.11 -12.99
N VAL A 720 6.14 -16.35 -11.93
CA VAL A 720 5.83 -16.67 -10.52
C VAL A 720 4.35 -17.01 -10.33
N GLY A 721 3.45 -16.16 -10.85
CA GLY A 721 2.01 -16.39 -10.75
C GLY A 721 1.54 -17.66 -11.47
N MET A 722 2.19 -18.04 -12.58
CA MET A 722 1.86 -19.26 -13.32
C MET A 722 2.28 -20.50 -12.54
N TYR A 723 3.48 -20.53 -11.95
CA TYR A 723 3.93 -21.68 -11.15
C TYR A 723 3.15 -21.84 -9.85
N SER A 724 2.73 -20.74 -9.21
CA SER A 724 1.78 -20.79 -8.10
C SER A 724 0.47 -21.48 -8.53
N ARG A 725 -0.07 -21.09 -9.70
CA ARG A 725 -1.27 -21.73 -10.26
C ARG A 725 -1.04 -23.21 -10.59
N PHE A 726 0.11 -23.59 -11.19
CA PHE A 726 0.42 -24.99 -11.50
C PHE A 726 0.50 -25.83 -10.22
N HIS A 727 1.15 -25.30 -9.18
CA HIS A 727 1.27 -25.94 -7.88
C HIS A 727 -0.11 -26.21 -7.27
N GLU A 728 -0.98 -25.19 -7.15
CA GLU A 728 -2.34 -25.35 -6.61
C GLU A 728 -3.13 -26.42 -7.35
N ASN A 729 -3.01 -26.40 -8.68
CA ASN A 729 -3.61 -27.36 -9.59
C ASN A 729 -3.16 -28.81 -9.31
N VAL A 730 -1.86 -29.03 -9.13
CA VAL A 730 -1.31 -30.36 -8.85
C VAL A 730 -1.67 -30.81 -7.43
N VAL A 731 -1.51 -29.95 -6.42
CA VAL A 731 -1.93 -30.22 -5.03
C VAL A 731 -3.37 -30.70 -4.96
N TYR A 732 -4.27 -30.01 -5.68
CA TYR A 732 -5.69 -30.34 -5.69
C TYR A 732 -6.00 -31.72 -6.30
N SER A 733 -5.27 -32.13 -7.35
CA SER A 733 -5.60 -33.33 -8.12
C SER A 733 -4.74 -34.55 -7.81
N ARG A 734 -3.56 -34.35 -7.20
CA ARG A 734 -2.58 -35.41 -6.95
C ARG A 734 -2.16 -35.50 -5.48
N GLY A 735 -2.40 -34.45 -4.70
CA GLY A 735 -2.06 -34.39 -3.28
C GLY A 735 -0.84 -33.50 -3.01
N TYR A 736 -0.70 -33.08 -1.74
CA TYR A 736 0.29 -32.10 -1.32
C TYR A 736 1.72 -32.66 -1.31
N SER A 737 1.89 -33.95 -1.01
CA SER A 737 3.18 -34.65 -0.99
C SER A 737 3.57 -35.28 -2.33
N ASP A 738 2.81 -35.03 -3.40
CA ASP A 738 3.16 -35.56 -4.73
C ASP A 738 4.50 -34.95 -5.19
N PRO A 739 5.44 -35.73 -5.74
CA PRO A 739 6.74 -35.21 -6.18
C PRO A 739 6.64 -34.04 -7.17
N GLU A 740 5.60 -33.99 -8.01
CA GLU A 740 5.39 -32.85 -8.92
C GLU A 740 4.84 -31.62 -8.20
N ALA A 741 4.06 -31.78 -7.12
CA ALA A 741 3.68 -30.65 -6.28
C ALA A 741 4.94 -30.04 -5.65
N ILE A 742 5.80 -30.89 -5.06
CA ILE A 742 7.06 -30.46 -4.47
C ILE A 742 7.95 -29.77 -5.52
N ARG A 743 8.13 -30.37 -6.70
CA ARG A 743 8.91 -29.75 -7.79
C ARG A 743 8.35 -28.37 -8.15
N LEU A 744 7.04 -28.26 -8.37
CA LEU A 744 6.41 -26.98 -8.74
C LEU A 744 6.47 -25.93 -7.62
N ALA A 745 6.44 -26.35 -6.34
CA ALA A 745 6.68 -25.46 -5.21
C ALA A 745 8.09 -24.86 -5.26
N TYR A 746 9.12 -25.66 -5.51
CA TYR A 746 10.49 -25.14 -5.66
C TYR A 746 10.71 -24.37 -6.97
N MET A 747 10.02 -24.72 -8.06
CA MET A 747 10.01 -23.91 -9.27
C MET A 747 9.43 -22.52 -8.98
N PHE A 748 8.33 -22.45 -8.21
CA PHE A 748 7.73 -21.19 -7.77
C PHE A 748 8.69 -20.34 -6.93
N THR A 749 9.33 -20.91 -5.89
CA THR A 749 10.27 -20.16 -5.05
C THR A 749 11.52 -19.73 -5.82
N THR A 750 12.03 -20.58 -6.71
CA THR A 750 13.17 -20.23 -7.59
C THR A 750 12.81 -19.09 -8.54
N CYS A 751 11.59 -19.11 -9.13
CA CYS A 751 11.08 -18.01 -9.95
C CYS A 751 10.88 -16.72 -9.13
N LEU A 752 10.47 -16.82 -7.86
CA LEU A 752 10.32 -15.67 -6.96
C LEU A 752 11.66 -14.97 -6.71
N ASP A 753 12.74 -15.75 -6.58
CA ASP A 753 14.11 -15.25 -6.39
C ASP A 753 14.92 -15.09 -7.69
N ALA A 754 14.34 -15.39 -8.86
CA ALA A 754 15.03 -15.38 -10.17
C ALA A 754 15.73 -14.05 -10.46
N THR A 755 15.13 -12.93 -10.04
CA THR A 755 15.73 -11.59 -10.21
C THR A 755 17.07 -11.46 -9.49
N LYS A 756 17.24 -12.10 -8.32
CA LYS A 756 18.46 -12.04 -7.51
C LYS A 756 19.43 -13.19 -7.80
N SER A 757 18.92 -14.39 -8.08
CA SER A 757 19.73 -15.59 -8.26
C SER A 757 20.40 -15.63 -9.64
N GLY A 758 19.88 -14.88 -10.61
CA GLY A 758 20.36 -14.97 -12.01
C GLY A 758 19.91 -16.26 -12.72
N LEU A 759 19.04 -17.05 -12.11
CA LEU A 759 18.43 -18.20 -12.76
C LEU A 759 17.28 -17.73 -13.65
N ARG A 760 17.25 -18.23 -14.89
CA ARG A 760 16.14 -17.99 -15.82
C ARG A 760 15.49 -19.31 -16.16
N LEU A 761 14.17 -19.34 -16.10
CA LEU A 761 13.41 -20.51 -16.48
C LEU A 761 13.60 -20.76 -17.98
N LYS A 762 13.87 -22.01 -18.37
CA LYS A 762 13.97 -22.39 -19.79
C LYS A 762 12.57 -22.37 -20.43
N ASP A 763 12.46 -21.78 -21.62
CA ASP A 763 11.18 -21.66 -22.33
C ASP A 763 10.57 -23.03 -22.66
N ASP A 764 11.38 -24.02 -23.03
CA ASP A 764 10.89 -25.36 -23.35
C ASP A 764 10.33 -26.08 -22.11
N VAL A 765 10.92 -25.83 -20.93
CA VAL A 765 10.41 -26.34 -19.65
C VAL A 765 9.09 -25.67 -19.30
N TYR A 766 9.02 -24.35 -19.44
CA TYR A 766 7.77 -23.62 -19.24
C TYR A 766 6.66 -24.13 -20.15
N ASP A 767 6.93 -24.31 -21.45
CA ASP A 767 5.94 -24.79 -22.42
C ASP A 767 5.44 -26.21 -22.09
N LYS A 768 6.35 -27.09 -21.65
CA LYS A 768 6.00 -28.45 -21.19
C LYS A 768 5.12 -28.40 -19.94
N ASP A 769 5.52 -27.63 -18.93
CA ASP A 769 4.77 -27.49 -17.67
C ASP A 769 3.42 -26.81 -17.90
N HIS A 770 3.37 -25.78 -18.75
CA HIS A 770 2.14 -25.11 -19.14
C HIS A 770 1.17 -26.09 -19.82
N LYS A 771 1.63 -26.84 -20.83
CA LYS A 771 0.79 -27.86 -21.50
C LYS A 771 0.26 -28.92 -20.54
N ARG A 772 1.04 -29.27 -19.50
CA ARG A 772 0.68 -30.33 -18.55
C ARG A 772 -0.20 -29.85 -17.40
N PHE A 773 0.00 -28.62 -16.92
CA PHE A 773 -0.55 -28.14 -15.66
C PHE A 773 -1.44 -26.91 -15.77
N PHE A 774 -1.46 -26.21 -16.91
CA PHE A 774 -2.41 -25.13 -17.22
C PHE A 774 -3.79 -25.70 -17.55
N ASN A 775 -4.40 -26.32 -16.54
CA ASN A 775 -5.73 -26.88 -16.59
C ASN A 775 -6.76 -25.92 -15.96
N PRO A 776 -8.06 -26.19 -16.12
CA PRO A 776 -9.10 -25.51 -15.33
C PRO A 776 -8.76 -25.55 -13.83
N GLN A 777 -9.15 -24.51 -13.11
CA GLN A 777 -8.86 -24.40 -11.68
C GLN A 777 -9.93 -25.09 -10.83
N PRO A 778 -9.62 -25.41 -9.57
CA PRO A 778 -10.62 -25.87 -8.61
C PRO A 778 -11.70 -24.81 -8.34
N GLU A 779 -12.89 -25.25 -7.94
CA GLU A 779 -14.04 -24.38 -7.68
C GLU A 779 -13.74 -23.29 -6.65
N TYR A 780 -13.04 -23.64 -5.56
CA TYR A 780 -12.68 -22.71 -4.50
C TYR A 780 -11.79 -21.55 -4.97
N VAL A 781 -11.10 -21.68 -6.10
CA VAL A 781 -10.25 -20.63 -6.68
C VAL A 781 -11.08 -19.71 -7.58
N LEU A 782 -11.92 -20.29 -8.44
CA LEU A 782 -12.64 -19.56 -9.47
C LEU A 782 -13.68 -18.56 -8.91
N ALA A 783 -14.21 -18.83 -7.70
CA ALA A 783 -15.11 -17.92 -7.00
C ALA A 783 -14.45 -16.58 -6.59
N LYS A 784 -13.13 -16.58 -6.37
CA LYS A 784 -12.34 -15.39 -5.98
C LYS A 784 -12.17 -14.40 -7.15
N ASP A 785 -12.07 -14.88 -8.38
CA ASP A 785 -11.81 -14.07 -9.58
C ASP A 785 -13.06 -13.36 -10.13
N GLY A 786 -14.14 -13.27 -9.32
CA GLY A 786 -15.33 -12.47 -9.63
C GLY A 786 -16.32 -13.13 -10.60
N SER A 787 -16.13 -14.40 -10.95
CA SER A 787 -17.01 -15.12 -11.89
C SER A 787 -18.46 -15.28 -11.38
N GLU A 788 -18.67 -15.42 -10.07
CA GLU A 788 -20.03 -15.50 -9.49
C GLU A 788 -20.71 -14.14 -9.32
N PHE A 789 -19.96 -13.02 -9.31
CA PHE A 789 -20.53 -11.68 -9.09
C PHE A 789 -21.26 -11.12 -10.33
N SER A 790 -20.98 -11.67 -11.52
CA SER A 790 -21.63 -11.30 -12.79
C SER A 790 -22.80 -12.23 -13.19
N GLY A 791 -23.20 -13.17 -12.32
CA GLY A 791 -24.25 -14.14 -12.65
C GLY A 791 -23.84 -15.17 -13.72
N ILE A 792 -22.57 -15.21 -14.11
CA ILE A 792 -22.05 -16.22 -15.04
C ILE A 792 -21.83 -17.51 -14.25
N ARG A 793 -22.77 -18.46 -14.40
CA ARG A 793 -22.58 -19.82 -13.87
C ARG A 793 -21.35 -20.45 -14.52
N ILE A 794 -20.36 -20.80 -13.71
CA ILE A 794 -19.23 -21.61 -14.15
C ILE A 794 -19.80 -22.97 -14.55
N ARG A 795 -19.54 -23.37 -15.79
CA ARG A 795 -20.01 -24.67 -16.26
C ARG A 795 -19.17 -25.79 -15.63
N PRO A 796 -19.77 -26.92 -15.18
CA PRO A 796 -19.06 -27.99 -14.50
C PRO A 796 -17.85 -28.55 -15.27
N GLU A 797 -17.91 -28.55 -16.61
CA GLU A 797 -16.82 -28.98 -17.49
C GLU A 797 -15.55 -28.10 -17.38
N ASN A 798 -15.67 -26.89 -16.83
CA ASN A 798 -14.58 -25.93 -16.64
C ASN A 798 -14.03 -25.91 -15.20
N VAL A 799 -14.37 -26.92 -14.39
CA VAL A 799 -13.90 -27.04 -13.00
C VAL A 799 -13.02 -28.28 -12.86
N ARG A 800 -11.87 -28.12 -12.23
CA ARG A 800 -10.97 -29.25 -11.96
C ARG A 800 -11.63 -30.25 -11.01
N GLN A 801 -11.55 -31.54 -11.34
CA GLN A 801 -12.05 -32.61 -10.49
C GLN A 801 -10.93 -33.20 -9.61
N ARG A 802 -11.24 -33.50 -8.35
CA ARG A 802 -10.35 -34.21 -7.43
C ARG A 802 -10.64 -35.71 -7.42
N PRO A 803 -9.63 -36.58 -7.55
CA PRO A 803 -9.81 -38.02 -7.40
C PRO A 803 -10.32 -38.41 -6.01
N ARG A 804 -11.31 -39.31 -5.95
CA ARG A 804 -11.90 -39.80 -4.69
C ARG A 804 -10.88 -40.48 -3.78
N SER A 805 -9.82 -41.07 -4.34
CA SER A 805 -8.74 -41.73 -3.61
C SER A 805 -7.95 -40.78 -2.68
N LEU A 806 -7.98 -39.47 -2.95
CA LEU A 806 -7.29 -38.47 -2.15
C LEU A 806 -8.16 -37.88 -1.03
N GLY A 807 -9.39 -38.37 -0.87
CA GLY A 807 -10.34 -37.83 0.09
C GLY A 807 -10.82 -36.40 -0.23
N PRO A 808 -11.64 -35.80 0.65
CA PRO A 808 -12.06 -34.40 0.51
C PRO A 808 -10.85 -33.46 0.56
N PHE A 809 -10.99 -32.30 -0.07
CA PHE A 809 -10.00 -31.24 0.01
C PHE A 809 -10.48 -30.18 1.00
N ILE A 810 -9.65 -29.84 1.99
CA ILE A 810 -10.03 -28.92 3.08
C ILE A 810 -10.71 -27.64 2.60
N LEU A 811 -10.20 -27.00 1.54
CA LEU A 811 -10.77 -25.75 1.04
C LEU A 811 -12.16 -25.92 0.41
N ASP A 812 -12.44 -27.07 -0.20
CA ASP A 812 -13.79 -27.39 -0.69
C ASP A 812 -14.74 -27.59 0.50
N THR A 813 -14.28 -28.29 1.54
CA THR A 813 -15.04 -28.52 2.77
C THR A 813 -15.38 -27.20 3.46
N LEU A 814 -14.38 -26.33 3.66
CA LEU A 814 -14.54 -25.00 4.25
C LEU A 814 -15.44 -24.11 3.42
N ARG A 815 -15.32 -24.12 2.08
CA ARG A 815 -16.22 -23.35 1.22
C ARG A 815 -17.66 -23.78 1.39
N LYS A 816 -17.92 -25.09 1.36
CA LYS A 816 -19.25 -25.65 1.54
C LYS A 816 -19.85 -25.27 2.90
N ARG A 817 -19.05 -25.38 3.98
CA ARG A 817 -19.47 -24.98 5.33
C ARG A 817 -19.73 -23.47 5.41
N GLY A 818 -18.83 -22.67 4.86
CA GLY A 818 -18.90 -21.22 4.81
C GLY A 818 -20.10 -20.69 4.01
N LEU A 819 -20.41 -21.28 2.85
CA LEU A 819 -21.61 -20.94 2.06
C LEU A 819 -22.90 -21.25 2.82
N LYS A 820 -22.94 -22.39 3.54
CA LYS A 820 -24.08 -22.71 4.41
C LYS A 820 -24.22 -21.68 5.52
N LEU A 821 -23.14 -21.33 6.21
CA LEU A 821 -23.14 -20.31 7.25
C LEU A 821 -23.55 -18.94 6.71
N GLN A 822 -23.05 -18.54 5.55
CA GLN A 822 -23.44 -17.31 4.88
C GLN A 822 -24.95 -17.29 4.59
N HIS A 823 -25.49 -18.39 4.03
CA HIS A 823 -26.92 -18.52 3.80
C HIS A 823 -27.71 -18.40 5.10
N ASP A 824 -27.31 -19.10 6.15
CA ASP A 824 -28.01 -19.10 7.45
C ASP A 824 -27.95 -17.72 8.13
N VAL A 825 -26.80 -17.04 8.07
CA VAL A 825 -26.62 -15.66 8.54
C VAL A 825 -27.53 -14.70 7.78
N LEU A 826 -27.54 -14.76 6.44
CA LEU A 826 -28.38 -13.87 5.63
C LEU A 826 -29.88 -14.17 5.81
N ALA A 827 -30.26 -15.44 5.99
CA ALA A 827 -31.63 -15.83 6.31
C ALA A 827 -32.06 -15.27 7.67
N ARG A 828 -31.22 -15.42 8.71
CA ARG A 828 -31.47 -14.81 10.03
C ARG A 828 -31.59 -13.28 9.93
N TYR A 829 -30.71 -12.64 9.18
CA TYR A 829 -30.77 -11.20 8.94
C TYR A 829 -32.07 -10.76 8.23
N ASN A 830 -32.47 -11.48 7.18
CA ASN A 830 -33.72 -11.18 6.47
C ASN A 830 -34.94 -11.39 7.39
N ASN A 831 -34.92 -12.41 8.25
CA ASN A 831 -35.96 -12.64 9.25
C ASN A 831 -36.02 -11.53 10.30
N LEU A 832 -34.86 -11.05 10.76
CA LEU A 832 -34.76 -9.89 11.67
C LEU A 832 -35.33 -8.62 11.03
N CYS A 833 -35.21 -8.49 9.71
CA CYS A 833 -35.81 -7.38 8.95
C CYS A 833 -37.30 -7.57 8.65
N ASN A 834 -37.82 -8.80 8.76
CA ASN A 834 -39.18 -9.12 8.34
C ASN A 834 -40.20 -8.48 9.28
N GLY A 835 -41.28 -7.91 8.72
CA GLY A 835 -42.31 -7.21 9.48
C GLY A 835 -41.91 -5.82 9.99
N LEU A 836 -40.65 -5.38 9.81
CA LEU A 836 -40.26 -4.00 10.11
C LEU A 836 -40.83 -3.05 9.05
N ALA A 837 -41.72 -2.17 9.47
CA ALA A 837 -42.30 -1.15 8.62
C ALA A 837 -41.23 -0.11 8.22
N GLU A 838 -41.39 0.47 7.02
CA GLU A 838 -40.65 1.68 6.70
C GLU A 838 -41.30 2.84 7.45
N ALA A 839 -40.60 3.38 8.45
CA ALA A 839 -41.08 4.56 9.14
C ALA A 839 -40.86 5.78 8.23
N HIS A 840 -41.92 6.56 8.01
CA HIS A 840 -41.78 7.91 7.48
C HIS A 840 -41.31 8.78 8.64
N ASP A 841 -40.00 9.07 8.69
CA ASP A 841 -39.37 9.70 9.84
C ASP A 841 -39.85 11.14 9.98
N VAL A 842 -40.77 11.37 10.91
CA VAL A 842 -41.39 12.68 11.16
C VAL A 842 -40.36 13.74 11.53
N ASP A 843 -39.23 13.35 12.14
CA ASP A 843 -38.19 14.31 12.50
C ASP A 843 -37.58 14.95 11.25
N LEU A 844 -37.38 14.14 10.20
CA LEU A 844 -36.82 14.61 8.94
C LEU A 844 -37.78 15.50 8.16
N LEU A 845 -39.07 15.51 8.48
CA LEU A 845 -40.10 16.32 7.84
C LEU A 845 -40.29 17.69 8.49
N LYS A 846 -39.91 17.83 9.76
CA LYS A 846 -40.11 19.07 10.55
C LYS A 846 -39.67 20.35 9.82
N PRO A 847 -38.50 20.43 9.13
CA PRO A 847 -38.12 21.64 8.42
C PRO A 847 -39.05 21.97 7.24
N TYR A 848 -39.44 20.96 6.46
CA TYR A 848 -40.41 21.13 5.37
C TYR A 848 -41.78 21.55 5.89
N GLU A 849 -42.28 20.88 6.93
CA GLU A 849 -43.58 21.17 7.54
C GLU A 849 -43.61 22.58 8.14
N ARG A 850 -42.54 23.00 8.83
CA ARG A 850 -42.42 24.36 9.38
C ARG A 850 -42.54 25.43 8.30
N VAL A 851 -41.89 25.25 7.15
CA VAL A 851 -42.02 26.17 6.00
C VAL A 851 -43.46 26.18 5.48
N MET A 852 -44.08 25.00 5.39
CA MET A 852 -45.45 24.87 4.89
C MET A 852 -46.49 25.48 5.83
N ASP A 853 -46.31 25.37 7.14
CA ASP A 853 -47.22 25.95 8.12
C ASP A 853 -47.04 27.47 8.21
N TRP A 854 -45.80 27.96 8.15
CA TRP A 854 -45.51 29.40 8.07
C TRP A 854 -46.20 30.06 6.85
N LEU A 855 -46.24 29.36 5.71
CA LEU A 855 -46.94 29.84 4.50
C LEU A 855 -48.47 29.93 4.65
N LYS A 856 -49.06 29.16 5.57
CA LYS A 856 -50.51 29.15 5.81
C LYS A 856 -50.97 30.28 6.74
N GLU A 857 -50.05 30.94 7.46
CA GLU A 857 -50.39 32.01 8.39
C GLU A 857 -50.89 33.28 7.66
N PRO A 858 -52.08 33.80 8.02
CA PRO A 858 -52.69 34.94 7.34
C PRO A 858 -51.84 36.23 7.36
N GLU A 859 -51.07 36.45 8.43
CA GLU A 859 -50.20 37.62 8.59
C GLU A 859 -49.02 37.62 7.63
N ASN A 860 -48.56 36.43 7.23
CA ASN A 860 -47.48 36.30 6.30
C ASN A 860 -48.02 36.48 4.86
N ALA A 861 -49.25 36.02 4.55
CA ALA A 861 -49.87 35.92 3.21
C ALA A 861 -49.76 37.16 2.28
N THR A 862 -49.56 38.36 2.81
CA THR A 862 -49.37 39.61 2.02
C THR A 862 -47.93 39.82 1.53
N ARG A 863 -46.94 39.08 2.03
CA ARG A 863 -45.52 39.11 1.60
C ARG A 863 -45.17 38.03 0.55
N HIS A 864 -46.16 37.28 0.03
CA HIS A 864 -46.01 35.86 -0.37
C HIS A 864 -45.72 35.47 -1.82
N SER A 865 -45.95 36.28 -2.85
CA SER A 865 -45.86 35.77 -4.23
C SER A 865 -44.45 35.26 -4.56
N SER A 866 -43.44 36.10 -4.33
CA SER A 866 -42.05 35.78 -4.72
C SER A 866 -41.41 34.59 -3.98
N LEU A 867 -41.80 34.31 -2.73
CA LEU A 867 -41.26 33.16 -1.96
C LEU A 867 -41.97 31.85 -2.32
N SER A 868 -43.28 31.90 -2.58
CA SER A 868 -44.03 30.74 -3.05
C SER A 868 -43.51 30.29 -4.43
N ASP A 869 -43.23 31.24 -5.32
CA ASP A 869 -42.63 30.97 -6.64
C ASP A 869 -41.23 30.35 -6.50
N GLU A 870 -40.43 30.84 -5.56
CA GLU A 870 -39.10 30.30 -5.28
C GLU A 870 -39.16 28.87 -4.73
N LEU A 871 -40.05 28.60 -3.76
CA LEU A 871 -40.25 27.25 -3.22
C LEU A 871 -40.76 26.27 -4.28
N PHE A 872 -41.60 26.73 -5.21
CA PHE A 872 -42.01 25.94 -6.36
C PHE A 872 -40.83 25.56 -7.25
N ILE A 873 -39.96 26.52 -7.58
CA ILE A 873 -38.73 26.29 -8.36
C ILE A 873 -37.81 25.29 -7.63
N LEU A 874 -37.59 25.47 -6.32
CA LEU A 874 -36.76 24.55 -5.54
C LEU A 874 -37.32 23.13 -5.54
N ARG A 875 -38.65 22.98 -5.40
CA ARG A 875 -39.27 21.65 -5.48
C ARG A 875 -39.07 21.01 -6.84
N GLN A 876 -39.33 21.74 -7.93
CA GLN A 876 -39.13 21.22 -9.28
C GLN A 876 -37.68 20.77 -9.49
N HIS A 877 -36.70 21.59 -9.09
CA HIS A 877 -35.28 21.26 -9.16
C HIS A 877 -34.95 19.97 -8.39
N ILE A 878 -35.42 19.84 -7.14
CA ILE A 878 -35.18 18.62 -6.33
C ILE A 878 -35.77 17.38 -7.01
N GLN A 879 -36.96 17.50 -7.60
CA GLN A 879 -37.60 16.40 -8.34
C GLN A 879 -36.80 16.02 -9.60
N GLU A 880 -36.32 17.01 -10.37
CA GLU A 880 -35.47 16.79 -11.54
C GLU A 880 -34.16 16.08 -11.15
N MET A 881 -33.52 16.50 -10.06
CA MET A 881 -32.31 15.87 -9.54
C MET A 881 -32.53 14.42 -9.13
N TYR A 882 -33.69 14.09 -8.52
CA TYR A 882 -34.05 12.71 -8.23
C TYR A 882 -34.14 11.86 -9.50
N TRP A 883 -34.82 12.35 -10.53
CA TRP A 883 -34.96 11.61 -11.78
C TRP A 883 -33.63 11.46 -12.52
N LYS A 884 -32.78 12.50 -12.49
CA LYS A 884 -31.40 12.43 -12.99
C LYS A 884 -30.59 11.37 -12.26
N PHE A 885 -30.64 11.36 -10.92
CA PHE A 885 -29.97 10.37 -10.08
C PHE A 885 -30.44 8.94 -10.40
N LYS A 886 -31.76 8.70 -10.43
CA LYS A 886 -32.32 7.39 -10.75
C LYS A 886 -31.89 6.93 -12.13
N LYS A 887 -31.89 7.81 -13.15
CA LYS A 887 -31.47 7.49 -14.51
C LYS A 887 -29.98 7.13 -14.58
N GLU A 888 -29.10 8.03 -14.14
CA GLU A 888 -27.65 7.88 -14.33
C GLU A 888 -27.06 6.78 -13.45
N VAL A 889 -27.48 6.71 -12.18
CA VAL A 889 -26.96 5.68 -11.26
C VAL A 889 -27.48 4.30 -11.63
N SER A 890 -28.74 4.17 -12.08
CA SER A 890 -29.25 2.87 -12.55
C SER A 890 -28.67 2.40 -13.88
N ALA A 891 -28.24 3.33 -14.75
CA ALA A 891 -27.48 3.00 -15.95
C ALA A 891 -26.10 2.46 -15.58
N TYR A 892 -25.38 3.14 -14.67
CA TYR A 892 -24.10 2.67 -14.15
C TYR A 892 -24.20 1.30 -13.47
N ASP A 893 -25.14 1.12 -12.54
CA ASP A 893 -25.30 -0.14 -11.80
C ASP A 893 -25.66 -1.31 -12.73
N PHE A 894 -26.45 -1.06 -13.79
CA PHE A 894 -26.78 -2.06 -14.79
C PHE A 894 -25.55 -2.49 -15.59
N GLN A 895 -24.76 -1.53 -16.09
CA GLN A 895 -23.55 -1.81 -16.85
C GLN A 895 -22.55 -2.61 -16.00
N LYS A 896 -22.42 -2.24 -14.72
CA LYS A 896 -21.55 -2.95 -13.78
C LYS A 896 -21.98 -4.41 -13.56
N ARG A 897 -23.28 -4.68 -13.52
CA ARG A 897 -23.83 -6.04 -13.34
C ARG A 897 -23.78 -6.87 -14.62
N ASN A 898 -23.76 -6.23 -15.78
CA ASN A 898 -23.80 -6.90 -17.09
C ASN A 898 -22.65 -6.42 -17.99
N PRO A 899 -21.40 -6.84 -17.71
CA PRO A 899 -20.26 -6.47 -18.55
C PRO A 899 -20.47 -6.95 -19.99
N GLY A 900 -20.38 -6.04 -20.97
CA GLY A 900 -20.52 -6.35 -22.40
C GLY A 900 -21.90 -6.10 -23.01
N LEU A 901 -22.90 -5.69 -22.20
CA LEU A 901 -24.17 -5.15 -22.69
C LEU A 901 -24.17 -3.65 -22.49
N ASP A 902 -24.22 -2.88 -23.57
CA ASP A 902 -24.32 -1.42 -23.49
C ASP A 902 -25.76 -0.98 -23.21
N LYS A 903 -25.91 -0.17 -22.16
CA LYS A 903 -27.19 0.48 -21.85
C LYS A 903 -27.15 1.96 -22.22
N GLU A 904 -28.16 2.41 -22.95
CA GLU A 904 -28.36 3.84 -23.24
C GLU A 904 -28.33 4.67 -21.94
N GLY A 905 -27.51 5.73 -21.93
CA GLY A 905 -27.32 6.62 -20.79
C GLY A 905 -26.09 6.33 -19.91
N HIS A 906 -25.29 5.29 -20.20
CA HIS A 906 -23.99 5.12 -19.53
C HIS A 906 -22.95 6.12 -20.06
N ARG A 907 -22.42 7.00 -19.19
CA ARG A 907 -21.48 8.08 -19.56
C ARG A 907 -20.00 7.71 -19.45
N GLY A 908 -19.65 6.45 -19.16
CA GLY A 908 -18.27 6.03 -18.91
C GLY A 908 -17.62 6.60 -17.65
N LEU A 909 -18.36 7.40 -16.87
CA LEU A 909 -17.93 7.98 -15.61
C LEU A 909 -18.02 6.96 -14.47
N SER A 910 -17.15 7.13 -13.46
CA SER A 910 -17.27 6.37 -12.22
C SER A 910 -18.54 6.76 -11.46
N ARG A 911 -19.11 5.84 -10.66
CA ARG A 911 -20.26 6.16 -9.79
C ARG A 911 -19.97 7.35 -8.87
N ARG A 912 -18.73 7.50 -8.40
CA ARG A 912 -18.31 8.63 -7.55
C ARG A 912 -18.44 9.95 -8.30
N ALA A 913 -17.92 10.03 -9.53
CA ALA A 913 -18.02 11.24 -10.35
C ALA A 913 -19.48 11.59 -10.65
N LEU A 914 -20.29 10.60 -11.05
CA LEU A 914 -21.72 10.80 -11.34
C LEU A 914 -22.49 11.36 -10.14
N VAL A 915 -22.33 10.75 -8.96
CA VAL A 915 -23.00 11.21 -7.75
C VAL A 915 -22.49 12.60 -7.34
N GLN A 916 -21.19 12.88 -7.46
CA GLN A 916 -20.65 14.20 -7.14
C GLN A 916 -21.20 15.31 -8.06
N GLU A 917 -21.33 15.05 -9.37
CA GLU A 917 -21.95 16.01 -10.30
C GLU A 917 -23.39 16.34 -9.86
N ILE A 918 -24.19 15.31 -9.54
CA ILE A 918 -25.57 15.49 -9.09
C ILE A 918 -25.63 16.24 -7.75
N VAL A 919 -24.74 15.94 -6.81
CA VAL A 919 -24.68 16.62 -5.51
C VAL A 919 -24.36 18.11 -5.70
N THR A 920 -23.39 18.43 -6.53
CA THR A 920 -23.02 19.82 -6.83
C THR A 920 -24.18 20.56 -7.51
N GLU A 921 -24.85 19.95 -8.49
CA GLU A 921 -26.04 20.53 -9.13
C GLU A 921 -27.22 20.70 -8.15
N PHE A 922 -27.44 19.72 -7.27
CA PHE A 922 -28.47 19.78 -6.24
C PHE A 922 -28.28 21.01 -5.35
N TRP A 923 -27.06 21.30 -4.91
CA TRP A 923 -26.78 22.41 -4.00
C TRP A 923 -26.62 23.78 -4.68
N ASN A 924 -26.37 23.85 -6.00
CA ASN A 924 -26.25 25.11 -6.72
C ASN A 924 -27.50 26.00 -6.62
N SER A 925 -28.71 25.40 -6.54
CA SER A 925 -29.95 26.16 -6.38
C SER A 925 -30.11 26.79 -4.98
N ALA A 926 -29.37 26.31 -3.97
CA ALA A 926 -29.40 26.88 -2.62
C ALA A 926 -28.61 28.19 -2.48
N SER A 927 -27.60 28.40 -3.34
CA SER A 927 -26.67 29.52 -3.25
C SER A 927 -27.29 30.88 -3.63
N GLY A 928 -28.38 30.88 -4.42
CA GLY A 928 -29.12 32.07 -4.84
C GLY A 928 -30.47 32.29 -4.16
N SER A 929 -30.79 31.51 -3.12
CA SER A 929 -32.12 31.50 -2.49
C SER A 929 -32.38 32.71 -1.57
N LYS A 930 -33.58 33.32 -1.66
CA LYS A 930 -34.04 34.41 -0.78
C LYS A 930 -34.60 33.92 0.56
N LEU A 931 -34.66 32.60 0.79
CA LEU A 931 -34.95 32.01 2.11
C LEU A 931 -33.94 32.42 3.19
N LYS A 932 -32.80 33.02 2.83
CA LYS A 932 -31.77 33.57 3.73
C LYS A 932 -32.20 34.85 4.49
N ASP A 933 -33.48 35.20 4.54
CA ASP A 933 -33.92 36.39 5.28
C ASP A 933 -33.90 36.13 6.79
N SER A 934 -33.08 36.90 7.52
CA SER A 934 -32.85 36.78 8.97
C SER A 934 -34.12 36.97 9.80
N LYS A 935 -35.21 37.42 9.19
CA LYS A 935 -36.53 37.60 9.82
C LYS A 935 -37.42 36.35 9.81
N THR A 936 -37.09 35.32 9.00
CA THR A 936 -37.96 34.14 8.81
C THR A 936 -37.54 32.90 9.60
N PHE A 937 -36.32 32.84 10.14
CA PHE A 937 -35.75 31.64 10.79
C PHE A 937 -35.78 30.36 9.92
N LEU A 938 -35.90 30.50 8.59
CA LEU A 938 -35.94 29.38 7.65
C LEU A 938 -34.54 29.09 7.10
N ASN A 939 -34.12 27.82 7.18
CA ASN A 939 -32.85 27.37 6.61
C ASN A 939 -33.12 26.66 5.27
N PRO A 940 -32.76 27.26 4.11
CA PRO A 940 -33.00 26.64 2.80
C PRO A 940 -32.34 25.26 2.67
N LYS A 941 -31.21 25.01 3.33
CA LYS A 941 -30.56 23.70 3.27
C LYS A 941 -31.35 22.61 3.98
N GLU A 942 -31.86 22.92 5.18
CA GLU A 942 -32.71 21.99 5.93
C GLU A 942 -34.02 21.74 5.18
N TYR A 943 -34.61 22.77 4.57
CA TYR A 943 -35.80 22.61 3.74
C TYR A 943 -35.55 21.70 2.53
N MET A 944 -34.47 21.94 1.77
CA MET A 944 -34.14 21.13 0.60
C MET A 944 -33.87 19.68 0.98
N ALA A 945 -33.12 19.42 2.06
CA ALA A 945 -32.85 18.09 2.57
C ALA A 945 -34.15 17.37 3.00
N SER A 946 -34.98 18.06 3.79
CA SER A 946 -36.28 17.57 4.27
C SER A 946 -37.26 17.26 3.13
N TYR A 947 -37.36 18.16 2.13
CA TYR A 947 -38.20 17.94 0.96
C TYR A 947 -37.66 16.82 0.05
N ALA A 948 -36.34 16.72 -0.12
CA ALA A 948 -35.73 15.61 -0.85
C ALA A 948 -36.06 14.26 -0.19
N TYR A 949 -36.06 14.18 1.15
CA TYR A 949 -36.50 13.01 1.89
C TYR A 949 -37.99 12.70 1.67
N GLN A 950 -38.87 13.69 1.84
CA GLN A 950 -40.32 13.56 1.60
C GLN A 950 -40.64 13.07 0.18
N PHE A 951 -40.02 13.68 -0.84
CA PHE A 951 -40.24 13.33 -2.23
C PHE A 951 -39.68 11.94 -2.56
N SER A 952 -38.51 11.60 -2.04
CA SER A 952 -37.93 10.27 -2.15
C SER A 952 -38.84 9.20 -1.56
N PHE A 953 -39.39 9.44 -0.37
CA PHE A 953 -40.33 8.54 0.27
C PHE A 953 -41.57 8.33 -0.60
N SER A 954 -42.17 9.41 -1.09
CA SER A 954 -43.35 9.39 -1.96
C SER A 954 -43.11 8.61 -3.26
N CYS A 955 -41.95 8.81 -3.90
CA CYS A 955 -41.55 8.07 -5.10
C CYS A 955 -41.27 6.58 -4.84
N GLY A 956 -40.92 6.21 -3.60
CA GLY A 956 -40.68 4.82 -3.20
C GLY A 956 -41.97 4.02 -2.95
N VAL A 957 -43.10 4.68 -2.67
CA VAL A 957 -44.39 4.03 -2.46
C VAL A 957 -44.90 3.46 -3.79
N GLY A 958 -45.05 2.14 -3.86
CA GLY A 958 -45.54 1.44 -5.06
C GLY A 958 -44.50 1.17 -6.15
N ASP A 959 -43.27 1.70 -6.05
CA ASP A 959 -42.18 1.41 -6.99
C ASP A 959 -41.54 0.03 -6.69
N ARG A 960 -41.54 -0.86 -7.69
CA ARG A 960 -40.86 -2.17 -7.60
C ARG A 960 -39.34 -2.03 -7.43
N ASN A 961 -38.75 -0.89 -7.81
CA ASN A 961 -37.31 -0.62 -7.74
C ASN A 961 -36.99 0.57 -6.82
N LYS A 962 -37.58 0.57 -5.61
CA LYS A 962 -37.42 1.60 -4.56
C LYS A 962 -35.99 1.83 -4.04
N MET A 963 -34.98 1.10 -4.50
CA MET A 963 -33.59 1.24 -4.04
C MET A 963 -33.06 2.66 -4.25
N TYR A 964 -33.28 3.25 -5.43
CA TYR A 964 -32.80 4.59 -5.75
C TYR A 964 -33.56 5.69 -4.98
N ALA A 965 -34.84 5.46 -4.71
CA ALA A 965 -35.65 6.32 -3.84
C ALA A 965 -35.06 6.38 -2.42
N LYS A 966 -34.68 5.24 -1.83
CA LYS A 966 -34.05 5.22 -0.50
C LYS A 966 -32.69 5.92 -0.46
N ASP A 967 -31.89 5.79 -1.52
CA ASP A 967 -30.52 6.29 -1.56
C ASP A 967 -30.45 7.81 -1.84
N PHE A 968 -31.35 8.38 -2.65
CA PHE A 968 -31.20 9.74 -3.19
C PHE A 968 -31.03 10.81 -2.10
N ALA A 969 -31.98 10.93 -1.17
CA ALA A 969 -31.96 11.99 -0.15
C ALA A 969 -30.66 11.96 0.69
N PHE A 970 -30.21 10.76 1.08
CA PHE A 970 -28.96 10.59 1.83
C PHE A 970 -27.70 10.70 0.96
N ALA A 971 -27.79 10.50 -0.36
CA ALA A 971 -26.66 10.77 -1.25
C ALA A 971 -26.44 12.28 -1.43
N VAL A 972 -27.50 13.07 -1.49
CA VAL A 972 -27.42 14.52 -1.76
C VAL A 972 -27.39 15.40 -0.52
N ALA A 973 -27.93 14.94 0.62
CA ALA A 973 -28.09 15.76 1.83
C ALA A 973 -27.79 15.00 3.14
N HIS A 974 -26.80 14.11 3.14
CA HIS A 974 -26.46 13.26 4.30
C HIS A 974 -26.25 14.06 5.61
N SER A 975 -25.39 15.08 5.56
CA SER A 975 -25.04 15.86 6.76
C SER A 975 -26.25 16.61 7.32
N GLU A 976 -27.04 17.25 6.48
CA GLU A 976 -28.26 17.95 6.90
C GLU A 976 -29.30 16.98 7.50
N LEU A 977 -29.54 15.82 6.88
CA LEU A 977 -30.47 14.82 7.42
C LEU A 977 -30.00 14.25 8.76
N CYS A 978 -28.70 13.98 8.91
CA CYS A 978 -28.12 13.56 10.18
C CYS A 978 -28.26 14.64 11.26
N SER A 979 -28.05 15.91 10.89
CA SER A 979 -28.21 17.06 11.78
C SER A 979 -29.66 17.20 12.26
N ILE A 980 -30.63 17.11 11.35
CA ILE A 980 -32.06 17.17 11.69
C ILE A 980 -32.41 16.05 12.67
N LYS A 981 -31.98 14.81 12.39
CA LYS A 981 -32.26 13.66 13.25
C LYS A 981 -31.62 13.80 14.64
N ALA A 982 -30.36 14.21 14.71
CA ALA A 982 -29.66 14.39 15.97
C ALA A 982 -30.30 15.50 16.83
N THR A 983 -30.76 16.58 16.22
CA THR A 983 -31.43 17.70 16.91
C THR A 983 -32.77 17.29 17.50
N ALA A 984 -33.47 16.35 16.87
CA ALA A 984 -34.75 15.86 17.34
C ALA A 984 -34.65 14.90 18.53
N SER A 985 -33.45 14.42 18.87
CA SER A 985 -33.23 13.54 20.02
C SER A 985 -33.57 14.23 21.35
N GLU A 986 -34.26 13.54 22.25
CA GLU A 986 -34.62 14.04 23.59
C GLU A 986 -33.39 14.39 24.44
N SER A 987 -32.26 13.69 24.21
CA SER A 987 -30.98 13.95 24.87
C SER A 987 -30.24 15.18 24.33
N GLY A 988 -30.77 15.84 23.30
CA GLY A 988 -30.05 16.83 22.49
C GLY A 988 -28.98 16.23 21.59
N GLY A 989 -28.38 17.08 20.75
CA GLY A 989 -27.29 16.72 19.83
C GLY A 989 -25.99 17.45 20.17
N PHE A 990 -24.85 16.77 19.99
CA PHE A 990 -23.52 17.38 20.04
C PHE A 990 -23.02 17.64 18.61
N PHE A 991 -22.78 18.90 18.28
CA PHE A 991 -22.24 19.29 16.99
C PHE A 991 -20.72 19.43 17.06
N ALA A 992 -20.02 18.63 16.28
CA ALA A 992 -18.58 18.72 16.11
C ALA A 992 -18.25 19.33 14.75
N THR A 993 -17.10 20.01 14.65
CA THR A 993 -16.53 20.29 13.34
C THR A 993 -16.22 18.98 12.63
N ARG A 994 -16.29 18.97 11.29
CA ARG A 994 -15.97 17.78 10.48
C ARG A 994 -14.62 17.19 10.85
N ARG A 995 -13.61 18.05 11.00
CA ARG A 995 -12.27 17.65 11.41
C ARG A 995 -12.27 16.94 12.75
N LEU A 996 -12.95 17.48 13.77
CA LEU A 996 -13.04 16.81 15.09
C LEU A 996 -13.76 15.46 14.98
N ALA A 997 -14.90 15.39 14.28
CA ALA A 997 -15.66 14.16 14.10
C ALA A 997 -14.85 13.02 13.46
N ASP A 998 -13.96 13.35 12.53
CA ASP A 998 -13.06 12.40 11.87
C ASP A 998 -12.00 11.80 12.83
N TYR A 999 -11.71 12.45 13.96
CA TYR A 999 -10.83 11.89 15.01
C TYR A 999 -11.57 11.08 16.09
N LEU A 1000 -12.89 11.23 16.21
CA LEU A 1000 -13.67 10.55 17.23
C LEU A 1000 -13.97 9.11 16.82
N MET A 1001 -13.57 8.15 17.68
CA MET A 1001 -13.86 6.72 17.55
C MET A 1001 -14.50 6.21 18.84
N LEU A 1002 -15.35 5.18 18.74
CA LEU A 1002 -15.99 4.60 19.93
C LEU A 1002 -14.99 3.78 20.75
N HIS A 1003 -14.91 4.08 22.06
CA HIS A 1003 -14.01 3.40 22.99
C HIS A 1003 -14.65 2.10 23.51
N GLY A 1004 -14.15 0.96 23.05
CA GLY A 1004 -14.71 -0.37 23.35
C GLY A 1004 -14.91 -0.65 24.85
N PRO A 1005 -13.90 -0.45 25.71
CA PRO A 1005 -14.04 -0.67 27.15
C PRO A 1005 -15.13 0.19 27.83
N LEU A 1006 -15.31 1.43 27.38
CA LEU A 1006 -16.36 2.30 27.93
C LEU A 1006 -17.76 1.83 27.53
N LEU A 1007 -17.92 1.33 26.30
CA LEU A 1007 -19.17 0.71 25.85
C LEU A 1007 -19.47 -0.58 26.63
N LYS A 1008 -18.47 -1.42 26.91
CA LYS A 1008 -18.67 -2.62 27.75
C LYS A 1008 -19.09 -2.23 29.18
N ALA A 1009 -18.55 -1.14 29.73
CA ALA A 1009 -18.90 -0.66 31.06
C ALA A 1009 -20.31 -0.06 31.14
N SER A 1010 -20.79 0.63 30.09
CA SER A 1010 -22.12 1.25 30.09
C SER A 1010 -23.25 0.21 30.15
N VAL A 1011 -23.06 -0.96 29.55
CA VAL A 1011 -24.03 -2.08 29.67
C VAL A 1011 -24.14 -2.57 31.11
N LYS A 1012 -23.02 -2.69 31.83
CA LYS A 1012 -23.03 -3.11 33.25
C LYS A 1012 -23.70 -2.07 34.14
N ALA A 1013 -23.48 -0.79 33.88
CA ALA A 1013 -24.08 0.30 34.66
C ALA A 1013 -25.59 0.41 34.46
N ALA A 1014 -26.12 0.03 33.29
CA ALA A 1014 -27.55 0.04 33.00
C ALA A 1014 -28.31 -1.22 33.47
N GLY A 1015 -27.58 -2.29 33.82
CA GLY A 1015 -28.14 -3.51 34.40
C GLY A 1015 -28.16 -3.53 35.94
N ASN A 1016 -27.52 -2.55 36.57
CA ASN A 1016 -27.62 -2.23 38.00
C ASN A 1016 -28.59 -1.07 38.19
#